data_AF-A0A818QHE2-F1
#
_entry.id   AF-A0A818QHE2-F1
#
_cell.length_a   1.000
_cell.length_b   1.000
_cell.length_c   1.000
_cell.angle_alpha   90.00
_cell.angle_beta   90.00
_cell.angle_gamma   90.00
#
_symmetry.space_group_name_H-M   'P 1'
#
loop_
_entity.id
_entity.type
_entity.pdbx_description
1 polymer ?
#
loop_
_entity_poly.entity_id
_entity_poly.type
_entity_poly.pdbx_seq_one_letter_code
_entity_poly.pdbx_strand_id
1 'polypeptide(L)'
;MLQSTPSIAEEDENNDNEQYDYDRLQFPVDKRLDTSLLKNQHEQLPQITSTTTTGLSSWRIPRLLLNFISVSPHMLAQAEERLYQDLKNKYYGEYVHIRGDNLIWTVRSLNSPPDTIPIVLIHDFGCASGIWVQNIDFLSARHPLYMFDILGFGRSSRPCFDQTNNISAETKFVESIEDWRIAVDLQTKFYLIGHGFGAYLATLYTLRYGQFIKKLILLDPWGFNPKPDENQLNLSTPLWIKLIAYITQTWTSFSAFRYFGPLGLPILKLLAPRWKRLAPIDSSYEKSNALYEYLYHVNVQPASGDVGFQALASWYGWAKEPIVQVEHSRIESISDEIPIVFIYGSRTSIDNTAAHQILHQRGPNNTYIKIIHNAAHFFFMEKPIQFHEVISEILTDLPVYFRTLASVDRTITTTVLPPDRFRTIESLKRLNWNNTGPEQLARAEMKVFETLKSKFQGRHIPVSNNTQKIWTVYSNITSKNYPLVLVHGFGGGVGLWSLNLDQLCIDRPVYALDLPGFAHSSRPVFSLDPIEAEQQFVDMLEEWRSGIGLNEPFILLGHSFGGFLCAAYALRYPKYVKQLILADPWGMGQKPDDWQTSPMQRIPPSLRSLSSVIMKFSPLAALRAAGPFGVKIMKYFRADLRIKFEKLFDDDRVLVYLYHCNAQVPTGEEGFRTISDCLAWAKQPMVDRIQLIDEKIPIHFLHGEESWVDVAPSVMAKSKCDNVTIDTIPNAGHHVYADAPVEFEAYLKRVLINKE
;
A
#
# COMPACT_ATOMS: atom_id res chain seq x y z
N MET A 1 -58.94 -38.94 38.53
CA MET A 1 -57.67 -39.61 38.86
C MET A 1 -56.66 -38.51 39.13
N LEU A 2 -56.11 -38.52 40.33
CA LEU A 2 -55.53 -37.40 41.09
C LEU A 2 -54.01 -37.62 41.30
N GLN A 3 -53.30 -36.51 41.56
CA GLN A 3 -52.14 -36.35 42.51
C GLN A 3 -50.80 -37.03 42.15
N SER A 4 -49.59 -36.53 42.46
CA SER A 4 -49.10 -35.40 43.28
C SER A 4 -47.54 -35.25 43.16
N THR A 5 -47.04 -34.02 43.03
CA THR A 5 -45.88 -33.29 43.69
C THR A 5 -44.78 -34.02 44.51
N PRO A 6 -43.70 -33.34 45.03
CA PRO A 6 -42.70 -32.36 44.50
C PRO A 6 -41.25 -32.54 45.12
N SER A 7 -40.26 -31.65 44.85
CA SER A 7 -39.58 -30.80 45.87
C SER A 7 -38.38 -29.97 45.34
N ILE A 8 -38.20 -28.81 45.94
CA ILE A 8 -37.24 -27.71 45.74
C ILE A 8 -36.07 -27.84 46.77
N ALA A 9 -34.88 -27.31 46.48
CA ALA A 9 -34.00 -26.67 47.47
C ALA A 9 -32.93 -25.76 46.82
N GLU A 10 -32.80 -24.55 47.39
CA GLU A 10 -31.78 -23.50 47.15
C GLU A 10 -30.56 -23.66 48.13
N GLU A 11 -29.58 -22.75 48.01
CA GLU A 11 -28.47 -22.39 48.95
C GLU A 11 -27.24 -23.35 48.95
N ASP A 12 -25.97 -22.96 49.10
CA ASP A 12 -25.32 -21.68 49.44
C ASP A 12 -23.79 -21.73 49.17
N GLU A 13 -23.14 -20.58 49.34
CA GLU A 13 -21.70 -20.24 49.30
C GLU A 13 -20.70 -21.22 49.98
N ASN A 14 -19.49 -21.38 49.40
CA ASN A 14 -18.23 -20.93 50.03
C ASN A 14 -16.93 -21.21 49.23
N ASN A 15 -15.99 -20.27 49.44
CA ASN A 15 -14.57 -20.27 49.09
C ASN A 15 -13.84 -21.59 49.38
N ASP A 16 -12.82 -21.89 48.56
CA ASP A 16 -11.49 -22.20 49.11
C ASP A 16 -10.36 -21.83 48.12
N ASN A 17 -9.42 -21.04 48.65
CA ASN A 17 -8.13 -20.72 48.08
C ASN A 17 -7.22 -21.96 48.18
N GLU A 18 -6.58 -22.38 47.08
CA GLU A 18 -5.26 -23.00 47.20
C GLU A 18 -4.27 -22.44 46.19
N GLN A 19 -3.25 -21.83 46.79
CA GLN A 19 -2.12 -21.13 46.26
C GLN A 19 -1.02 -22.16 45.96
N TYR A 20 -0.62 -22.33 44.70
CA TYR A 20 0.52 -23.19 44.37
C TYR A 20 1.84 -22.42 44.48
N ASP A 21 2.64 -22.94 45.40
CA ASP A 21 3.94 -22.51 45.92
C ASP A 21 5.04 -22.52 44.84
N TYR A 22 5.63 -21.34 44.60
CA TYR A 22 6.78 -21.10 43.73
C TYR A 22 8.06 -21.04 44.56
N ASP A 23 8.42 -22.10 45.28
CA ASP A 23 9.77 -22.19 45.87
C ASP A 23 10.14 -23.63 46.24
N ARG A 24 10.84 -24.31 45.32
CA ARG A 24 11.92 -25.28 45.62
C ARG A 24 12.45 -25.92 44.34
N LEU A 25 13.53 -25.34 43.84
CA LEU A 25 14.69 -26.04 43.24
C LEU A 25 15.80 -25.01 43.06
N GLN A 26 16.52 -24.71 44.15
CA GLN A 26 17.78 -23.97 44.09
C GLN A 26 18.93 -24.96 43.90
N PHE A 27 19.75 -24.77 42.86
CA PHE A 27 21.20 -24.99 42.80
C PHE A 27 21.78 -24.26 41.57
N PRO A 28 23.08 -23.94 41.55
CA PRO A 28 23.75 -22.82 42.18
C PRO A 28 23.94 -21.64 41.21
N VAL A 29 24.00 -20.44 41.78
CA VAL A 29 24.44 -19.21 41.11
C VAL A 29 25.94 -19.28 40.82
N ASP A 30 26.31 -18.79 39.64
CA ASP A 30 27.64 -18.37 39.19
C ASP A 30 28.50 -19.37 38.39
N LYS A 31 28.46 -19.24 37.06
CA LYS A 31 29.65 -19.08 36.19
C LYS A 31 29.25 -18.56 34.81
N ARG A 32 29.89 -17.46 34.43
CA ARG A 32 29.72 -16.63 33.22
C ARG A 32 29.69 -17.43 31.91
N LEU A 33 28.95 -16.90 30.92
CA LEU A 33 29.00 -17.33 29.51
C LEU A 33 30.45 -17.48 29.02
N ASP A 34 30.76 -18.64 28.47
CA ASP A 34 31.99 -18.82 27.70
C ASP A 34 31.80 -18.28 26.28
N THR A 35 32.01 -16.97 26.14
CA THR A 35 32.09 -16.24 24.86
C THR A 35 33.44 -16.45 24.14
N SER A 36 34.33 -17.31 24.65
CA SER A 36 35.68 -17.49 24.09
C SER A 36 35.69 -18.29 22.78
N LEU A 37 34.69 -19.15 22.53
CA LEU A 37 34.55 -19.88 21.26
C LEU A 37 34.22 -18.96 20.07
N LEU A 38 33.50 -17.85 20.32
CA LEU A 38 33.26 -16.79 19.33
C LEU A 38 34.49 -15.87 19.19
N LYS A 39 35.22 -15.62 20.29
CA LYS A 39 36.42 -14.76 20.27
C LYS A 39 37.64 -15.38 19.59
N ASN A 40 37.86 -16.69 19.72
CA ASN A 40 39.04 -17.35 19.17
C ASN A 40 38.99 -17.57 17.64
N GLN A 41 37.87 -17.29 16.98
CA GLN A 41 37.77 -17.35 15.51
C GLN A 41 38.00 -15.99 14.82
N HIS A 42 38.28 -14.92 15.58
CA HIS A 42 38.57 -13.60 15.04
C HIS A 42 39.92 -13.50 14.29
N GLU A 43 40.80 -14.49 14.40
CA GLU A 43 42.11 -14.51 13.74
C GLU A 43 42.11 -15.08 12.31
N GLN A 44 40.98 -15.61 11.82
CA GLN A 44 40.86 -16.15 10.44
C GLN A 44 40.00 -15.27 9.51
N LEU A 45 40.02 -13.95 9.70
CA LEU A 45 39.47 -13.03 8.70
C LEU A 45 40.40 -13.00 7.47
N PRO A 46 39.94 -13.36 6.25
CA PRO A 46 40.79 -13.25 5.07
C PRO A 46 41.15 -11.78 4.84
N GLN A 47 42.44 -11.49 4.70
CA GLN A 47 42.87 -10.21 4.13
C GLN A 47 42.27 -10.11 2.74
N ILE A 48 41.35 -9.16 2.56
CA ILE A 48 40.77 -8.83 1.27
C ILE A 48 41.92 -8.30 0.41
N THR A 49 42.52 -9.16 -0.40
CA THR A 49 43.54 -8.78 -1.36
C THR A 49 42.89 -7.90 -2.42
N SER A 50 43.31 -6.64 -2.41
CA SER A 50 42.94 -5.64 -3.41
C SER A 50 43.56 -6.01 -4.75
N THR A 51 42.89 -6.81 -5.57
CA THR A 51 43.32 -7.03 -6.96
C THR A 51 42.16 -6.92 -7.94
N THR A 52 42.33 -5.94 -8.84
CA THR A 52 41.73 -5.79 -10.17
C THR A 52 40.24 -5.46 -10.28
N THR A 53 39.92 -4.17 -10.07
CA THR A 53 38.86 -3.47 -10.79
C THR A 53 39.26 -3.31 -12.27
N THR A 54 38.85 -4.24 -13.13
CA THR A 54 38.83 -4.04 -14.59
C THR A 54 37.48 -4.49 -15.12
N GLY A 55 36.60 -3.54 -15.43
CA GLY A 55 35.26 -3.82 -15.97
C GLY A 55 34.29 -2.64 -16.06
N LEU A 56 34.61 -1.45 -15.53
CA LEU A 56 33.81 -0.24 -15.71
C LEU A 56 34.69 0.90 -16.20
N SER A 57 34.96 0.94 -17.50
CA SER A 57 35.60 2.08 -18.15
C SER A 57 34.53 3.07 -18.61
N SER A 58 34.32 4.13 -17.82
CA SER A 58 33.98 5.49 -18.30
C SER A 58 33.83 6.55 -17.20
N TRP A 59 33.86 6.21 -15.90
CA TRP A 59 33.85 7.22 -14.83
C TRP A 59 34.87 6.88 -13.74
N ARG A 60 35.97 7.64 -13.68
CA ARG A 60 36.95 7.57 -12.59
C ARG A 60 36.35 8.22 -11.34
N ILE A 61 35.89 7.40 -10.39
CA ILE A 61 35.55 7.85 -9.04
C ILE A 61 36.83 8.40 -8.38
N PRO A 62 36.84 9.62 -7.83
CA PRO A 62 37.98 10.14 -7.09
C PRO A 62 38.35 9.21 -5.94
N ARG A 63 39.63 8.79 -5.87
CA ARG A 63 40.18 7.86 -4.86
C ARG A 63 39.88 8.30 -3.40
N LEU A 64 39.62 9.57 -3.18
CA LEU A 64 39.21 10.17 -1.89
C LEU A 64 37.81 9.74 -1.40
N LEU A 65 36.86 9.43 -2.29
CA LEU A 65 35.51 8.97 -1.91
C LEU A 65 35.45 7.48 -1.54
N LEU A 66 36.37 6.68 -2.07
CA LEU A 66 36.49 5.25 -1.74
C LEU A 66 36.97 5.00 -0.30
N ASN A 67 37.72 5.94 0.28
CA ASN A 67 38.19 5.86 1.67
C ASN A 67 37.10 6.15 2.72
N PHE A 68 35.90 6.59 2.32
CA PHE A 68 34.77 6.87 3.23
C PHE A 68 33.78 5.70 3.35
N ILE A 69 33.96 4.61 2.60
CA ILE A 69 33.03 3.47 2.55
C ILE A 69 33.79 2.21 2.99
N SER A 70 34.16 2.11 4.27
CA SER A 70 34.56 0.83 4.86
C SER A 70 33.62 0.48 6.00
N VAL A 71 32.45 -0.06 5.69
CA VAL A 71 31.76 -0.90 6.66
C VAL A 71 32.55 -2.19 6.75
N SER A 72 33.33 -2.35 7.83
CA SER A 72 34.13 -3.55 8.05
C SER A 72 33.23 -4.79 8.13
N PRO A 73 33.61 -5.96 7.56
CA PRO A 73 32.98 -7.26 7.82
C PRO A 73 32.76 -7.52 9.32
N HIS A 74 33.58 -6.92 10.18
CA HIS A 74 33.44 -6.93 11.62
C HIS A 74 32.11 -6.32 12.12
N MET A 75 31.64 -5.22 11.53
CA MET A 75 30.38 -4.56 11.92
C MET A 75 29.16 -5.43 11.59
N LEU A 76 29.21 -6.14 10.46
CA LEU A 76 28.16 -7.08 10.09
C LEU A 76 28.13 -8.27 11.06
N ALA A 77 29.29 -8.82 11.41
CA ALA A 77 29.40 -9.89 12.40
C ALA A 77 28.86 -9.46 13.78
N GLN A 78 29.20 -8.25 14.25
CA GLN A 78 28.68 -7.70 15.51
C GLN A 78 27.17 -7.45 15.48
N ALA A 79 26.61 -7.03 14.34
CA ALA A 79 25.17 -6.84 14.19
C ALA A 79 24.42 -8.17 14.23
N GLU A 80 25.00 -9.22 13.64
CA GLU A 80 24.47 -10.58 13.67
C GLU A 80 24.53 -11.18 15.09
N GLU A 81 25.65 -11.03 15.79
CA GLU A 81 25.81 -11.52 17.16
C GLU A 81 24.75 -10.90 18.09
N ARG A 82 24.48 -9.60 17.93
CA ARG A 82 23.41 -8.90 18.66
C ARG A 82 22.01 -9.40 18.32
N LEU A 83 21.77 -9.89 17.12
CA LEU A 83 20.48 -10.51 16.78
C LEU A 83 20.28 -11.84 17.51
N TYR A 84 21.36 -12.63 17.59
CA TYR A 84 21.28 -13.97 18.10
C TYR A 84 21.49 -14.09 19.62
N GLN A 85 21.93 -13.00 20.28
CA GLN A 85 22.24 -12.96 21.72
C GLN A 85 21.11 -13.48 22.64
N ASP A 86 19.85 -13.33 22.22
CA ASP A 86 18.66 -13.68 23.00
C ASP A 86 18.03 -15.02 22.61
N LEU A 87 18.68 -15.80 21.73
CA LEU A 87 18.20 -17.13 21.35
C LEU A 87 18.37 -18.11 22.53
N LYS A 88 17.34 -18.91 22.76
CA LYS A 88 17.32 -19.91 23.84
C LYS A 88 18.15 -21.13 23.46
N ASN A 89 18.07 -21.55 22.20
CA ASN A 89 18.81 -22.69 21.71
C ASN A 89 20.22 -22.28 21.31
N LYS A 90 21.19 -23.16 21.59
CA LYS A 90 22.58 -22.94 21.19
C LYS A 90 22.73 -23.10 19.67
N TYR A 91 23.46 -22.18 19.07
CA TYR A 91 23.84 -22.18 17.67
C TYR A 91 25.33 -21.86 17.55
N TYR A 92 25.94 -22.21 16.42
CA TYR A 92 27.27 -21.74 16.06
C TYR A 92 27.29 -21.31 14.60
N GLY A 93 28.16 -20.35 14.30
CA GLY A 93 28.42 -19.89 12.94
C GLY A 93 29.82 -20.28 12.51
N GLU A 94 29.99 -20.67 11.25
CA GLU A 94 31.27 -21.04 10.66
C GLU A 94 31.36 -20.61 9.20
N TYR A 95 32.59 -20.49 8.69
CA TYR A 95 32.85 -20.33 7.27
C TYR A 95 33.12 -21.69 6.63
N VAL A 96 32.24 -22.08 5.71
CA VAL A 96 32.35 -23.33 4.97
C VAL A 96 33.06 -23.06 3.65
N HIS A 97 34.16 -23.74 3.40
CA HIS A 97 34.88 -23.65 2.14
C HIS A 97 34.12 -24.38 1.03
N ILE A 98 33.90 -23.69 -0.09
CA ILE A 98 33.34 -24.25 -1.31
C ILE A 98 34.29 -23.99 -2.48
N ARG A 99 33.93 -24.46 -3.68
CA ARG A 99 34.77 -24.38 -4.88
C ARG A 99 35.19 -22.94 -5.21
N GLY A 100 36.40 -22.80 -5.74
CA GLY A 100 36.95 -21.53 -6.22
C GLY A 100 37.32 -20.56 -5.09
N ASP A 101 37.82 -21.09 -3.97
CA ASP A 101 38.23 -20.35 -2.77
C ASP A 101 37.13 -19.45 -2.18
N ASN A 102 35.86 -19.82 -2.40
CA ASN A 102 34.73 -19.12 -1.83
C ASN A 102 34.38 -19.69 -0.46
N LEU A 103 33.92 -18.82 0.43
CA LEU A 103 33.45 -19.14 1.76
C LEU A 103 31.96 -18.86 1.85
N ILE A 104 31.20 -19.80 2.38
CA ILE A 104 29.79 -19.62 2.71
C ILE A 104 29.65 -19.52 4.22
N TRP A 105 29.15 -18.37 4.70
CA TRP A 105 28.81 -18.22 6.11
C TRP A 105 27.60 -19.10 6.43
N THR A 106 27.76 -19.98 7.40
CA THR A 106 26.78 -21.01 7.76
C THR A 106 26.50 -20.94 9.26
N VAL A 107 25.23 -20.96 9.63
CA VAL A 107 24.75 -21.02 11.02
C VAL A 107 24.02 -22.35 11.21
N ARG A 108 24.40 -23.09 12.26
CA ARG A 108 23.81 -24.39 12.61
C ARG A 108 23.34 -24.44 14.06
N SER A 109 22.28 -25.21 14.33
CA SER A 109 21.85 -25.52 15.69
C SER A 109 22.72 -26.59 16.35
N LEU A 110 22.96 -26.47 17.67
CA LEU A 110 23.79 -27.42 18.45
C LEU A 110 22.98 -28.51 19.18
N ASN A 111 21.72 -28.22 19.54
CA ASN A 111 20.93 -29.05 20.46
C ASN A 111 19.68 -29.68 19.80
N SER A 112 19.72 -29.98 18.51
CA SER A 112 18.56 -30.54 17.81
C SER A 112 18.36 -32.03 18.10
N PRO A 113 17.11 -32.53 18.11
CA PRO A 113 16.85 -33.95 18.34
C PRO A 113 17.61 -34.82 17.34
N PRO A 114 18.44 -35.78 17.79
CA PRO A 114 19.05 -36.75 16.89
C PRO A 114 17.94 -37.52 16.16
N ASP A 115 18.22 -37.95 14.93
CA ASP A 115 17.33 -38.77 14.08
C ASP A 115 16.09 -38.07 13.47
N THR A 116 16.07 -36.74 13.43
CA THR A 116 15.02 -35.97 12.71
C THR A 116 15.54 -35.41 11.39
N ILE A 117 14.63 -35.23 10.42
CA ILE A 117 14.96 -34.72 9.08
C ILE A 117 15.46 -33.26 9.19
N PRO A 118 16.65 -32.91 8.65
CA PRO A 118 17.16 -31.55 8.72
C PRO A 118 16.31 -30.53 7.95
N ILE A 119 16.36 -29.26 8.37
CA ILE A 119 15.78 -28.11 7.67
C ILE A 119 16.91 -27.23 7.15
N VAL A 120 16.84 -26.87 5.87
CA VAL A 120 17.73 -25.90 5.23
C VAL A 120 16.93 -24.65 4.87
N LEU A 121 17.36 -23.48 5.35
CA LEU A 121 16.73 -22.19 5.09
C LEU A 121 17.54 -21.32 4.11
N ILE A 122 16.90 -20.85 3.04
CA ILE A 122 17.49 -19.95 2.04
C ILE A 122 16.78 -18.59 2.07
N HIS A 123 17.53 -17.53 2.36
CA HIS A 123 17.02 -16.17 2.52
C HIS A 123 16.70 -15.45 1.20
N ASP A 124 15.99 -14.32 1.27
CA ASP A 124 15.61 -13.50 0.11
C ASP A 124 16.71 -12.54 -0.36
N PHE A 125 16.49 -11.89 -1.49
CA PHE A 125 17.32 -10.83 -2.06
C PHE A 125 17.50 -9.66 -1.08
N GLY A 126 18.73 -9.19 -0.94
CA GLY A 126 19.07 -8.08 -0.01
C GLY A 126 19.03 -8.47 1.47
N CYS A 127 18.88 -9.76 1.78
CA CYS A 127 18.89 -10.31 3.13
C CYS A 127 20.13 -11.19 3.38
N ALA A 128 20.15 -11.81 4.55
CA ALA A 128 21.13 -12.80 4.99
C ALA A 128 20.46 -13.68 6.07
N SER A 129 21.17 -14.69 6.60
CA SER A 129 20.66 -15.68 7.56
C SER A 129 19.95 -15.08 8.79
N GLY A 130 20.31 -13.86 9.22
CA GLY A 130 19.70 -13.20 10.37
C GLY A 130 18.19 -12.91 10.27
N ILE A 131 17.58 -12.96 9.07
CA ILE A 131 16.12 -12.77 8.92
C ILE A 131 15.31 -13.87 9.61
N TRP A 132 15.91 -15.03 9.84
CA TRP A 132 15.22 -16.18 10.42
C TRP A 132 15.18 -16.14 11.95
N VAL A 133 15.79 -15.15 12.61
CA VAL A 133 16.04 -15.10 14.06
C VAL A 133 14.82 -15.46 14.94
N GLN A 134 13.60 -15.04 14.57
CA GLN A 134 12.39 -15.36 15.34
C GLN A 134 11.94 -16.83 15.26
N ASN A 135 12.42 -17.55 14.27
CA ASN A 135 12.01 -18.91 13.94
C ASN A 135 13.07 -19.94 14.37
N ILE A 136 14.30 -19.49 14.65
CA ILE A 136 15.44 -20.37 14.97
C ILE A 136 15.10 -21.27 16.16
N ASP A 137 14.70 -20.70 17.29
CA ASP A 137 14.38 -21.49 18.51
C ASP A 137 13.26 -22.50 18.25
N PHE A 138 12.22 -22.12 17.51
CA PHE A 138 11.07 -22.98 17.24
C PHE A 138 11.42 -24.16 16.34
N LEU A 139 12.14 -23.90 15.25
CA LEU A 139 12.50 -24.90 14.25
C LEU A 139 13.62 -25.81 14.77
N SER A 140 14.66 -25.23 15.39
CA SER A 140 15.81 -25.98 15.91
C SER A 140 15.47 -26.91 17.07
N ALA A 141 14.40 -26.62 17.83
CA ALA A 141 13.88 -27.50 18.87
C ALA A 141 13.31 -28.83 18.33
N ARG A 142 13.01 -28.91 17.02
CA ARG A 142 12.33 -30.05 16.39
C ARG A 142 13.18 -30.73 15.31
N HIS A 143 14.05 -29.97 14.65
CA HIS A 143 14.86 -30.43 13.52
C HIS A 143 16.27 -29.84 13.58
N PRO A 144 17.31 -30.55 13.12
CA PRO A 144 18.61 -29.94 12.79
C PRO A 144 18.41 -28.79 11.81
N LEU A 145 18.84 -27.59 12.19
CA LEU A 145 18.61 -26.38 11.41
C LEU A 145 19.90 -25.90 10.78
N TYR A 146 19.86 -25.72 9.47
CA TYR A 146 20.94 -25.18 8.65
C TYR A 146 20.47 -23.90 7.97
N MET A 147 21.28 -22.86 8.11
CA MET A 147 21.03 -21.55 7.52
C MET A 147 22.34 -21.06 6.95
N PHE A 148 22.33 -20.48 5.75
CA PHE A 148 23.54 -19.93 5.17
C PHE A 148 23.26 -18.64 4.42
N ASP A 149 24.29 -17.81 4.30
CA ASP A 149 24.24 -16.60 3.49
C ASP A 149 24.53 -16.98 2.03
N ILE A 150 23.60 -16.68 1.11
CA ILE A 150 23.76 -16.93 -0.32
C ILE A 150 25.07 -16.31 -0.81
N LEU A 151 25.80 -16.99 -1.70
CA LEU A 151 27.03 -16.49 -2.31
C LEU A 151 26.84 -15.05 -2.84
N GLY A 152 27.71 -14.13 -2.44
CA GLY A 152 27.61 -12.70 -2.79
C GLY A 152 26.72 -11.86 -1.88
N PHE A 153 26.07 -12.45 -0.88
CA PHE A 153 25.26 -11.78 0.15
C PHE A 153 25.82 -12.01 1.56
N GLY A 154 25.36 -11.18 2.51
CA GLY A 154 25.70 -11.31 3.93
C GLY A 154 27.20 -11.37 4.18
N ARG A 155 27.62 -12.36 4.97
CA ARG A 155 29.00 -12.64 5.35
C ARG A 155 29.73 -13.57 4.38
N SER A 156 29.04 -14.17 3.41
CA SER A 156 29.64 -15.05 2.39
C SER A 156 30.54 -14.30 1.40
N SER A 157 31.39 -15.06 0.70
CA SER A 157 32.31 -14.55 -0.32
C SER A 157 31.59 -13.75 -1.40
N ARG A 158 32.32 -12.79 -1.99
CA ARG A 158 31.83 -11.87 -3.02
C ARG A 158 32.51 -12.07 -4.37
N PRO A 159 32.26 -13.20 -5.06
CA PRO A 159 32.85 -13.42 -6.37
C PRO A 159 32.18 -12.53 -7.44
N CYS A 160 32.86 -12.35 -8.57
CA CYS A 160 32.26 -11.68 -9.72
C CYS A 160 31.15 -12.53 -10.35
N PHE A 161 30.04 -11.89 -10.72
CA PHE A 161 28.98 -12.48 -11.53
C PHE A 161 28.99 -11.84 -12.92
N ASP A 162 28.73 -12.63 -13.96
CA ASP A 162 28.49 -12.09 -15.30
C ASP A 162 27.05 -11.58 -15.39
N GLN A 163 26.89 -10.26 -15.46
CA GLN A 163 25.59 -9.60 -15.50
C GLN A 163 24.82 -9.88 -16.82
N THR A 164 25.53 -10.29 -17.88
CA THR A 164 24.94 -10.50 -19.21
C THR A 164 24.40 -11.92 -19.41
N ASN A 165 24.80 -12.86 -18.56
CA ASN A 165 24.50 -14.28 -18.72
C ASN A 165 23.70 -14.83 -17.53
N ASN A 166 22.38 -14.92 -17.71
CA ASN A 166 21.46 -15.47 -16.72
C ASN A 166 21.75 -16.95 -16.39
N ILE A 167 22.04 -17.80 -17.37
CA ILE A 167 22.32 -19.23 -17.16
C ILE A 167 23.57 -19.43 -16.30
N SER A 168 24.62 -18.64 -16.57
CA SER A 168 25.85 -18.64 -15.77
C SER A 168 25.58 -18.21 -14.34
N ALA A 169 24.77 -17.17 -14.13
CA ALA A 169 24.39 -16.72 -12.80
C ALA A 169 23.55 -17.76 -12.04
N GLU A 170 22.52 -18.37 -12.66
CA GLU A 170 21.73 -19.45 -12.05
C GLU A 170 22.63 -20.61 -11.63
N THR A 171 23.47 -21.06 -12.56
CA THR A 171 24.40 -22.17 -12.31
C THR A 171 25.31 -21.85 -11.15
N LYS A 172 25.89 -20.63 -11.11
CA LYS A 172 26.78 -20.23 -10.03
C LYS A 172 26.10 -20.22 -8.67
N PHE A 173 24.86 -19.72 -8.57
CA PHE A 173 24.11 -19.77 -7.31
C PHE A 173 23.78 -21.22 -6.92
N VAL A 174 23.24 -22.03 -7.84
CA VAL A 174 22.80 -23.41 -7.55
C VAL A 174 23.97 -24.31 -7.17
N GLU A 175 25.08 -24.26 -7.93
CA GLU A 175 26.27 -25.06 -7.62
C GLU A 175 26.90 -24.65 -6.29
N SER A 176 26.82 -23.37 -5.91
CA SER A 176 27.31 -22.94 -4.59
C SER A 176 26.52 -23.55 -3.42
N ILE A 177 25.22 -23.82 -3.61
CA ILE A 177 24.37 -24.50 -2.62
C ILE A 177 24.75 -25.98 -2.53
N GLU A 178 25.03 -26.62 -3.68
CA GLU A 178 25.46 -28.03 -3.68
C GLU A 178 26.86 -28.20 -3.10
N ASP A 179 27.83 -27.37 -3.49
CA ASP A 179 29.18 -27.39 -2.93
C ASP A 179 29.11 -27.14 -1.41
N TRP A 180 28.24 -26.23 -0.95
CA TRP A 180 27.97 -26.01 0.46
C TRP A 180 27.40 -27.27 1.13
N ARG A 181 26.35 -27.89 0.57
CA ARG A 181 25.72 -29.10 1.12
C ARG A 181 26.73 -30.22 1.32
N ILE A 182 27.60 -30.44 0.31
CA ILE A 182 28.67 -31.43 0.36
C ILE A 182 29.66 -31.08 1.47
N ALA A 183 30.10 -29.82 1.54
CA ALA A 183 31.10 -29.38 2.52
C ALA A 183 30.60 -29.41 3.96
N VAL A 184 29.29 -29.23 4.19
CA VAL A 184 28.67 -29.38 5.52
C VAL A 184 28.34 -30.84 5.88
N ASP A 185 28.62 -31.77 4.97
CA ASP A 185 28.33 -33.21 5.03
C ASP A 185 26.85 -33.56 5.22
N LEU A 186 25.96 -32.80 4.56
CA LEU A 186 24.52 -33.05 4.60
C LEU A 186 24.11 -34.08 3.52
N GLN A 187 24.31 -35.36 3.82
CA GLN A 187 24.04 -36.48 2.88
C GLN A 187 22.60 -37.00 2.91
N THR A 188 21.86 -36.75 3.99
CA THR A 188 20.48 -37.22 4.15
C THR A 188 19.48 -36.34 3.41
N LYS A 189 18.26 -36.86 3.15
CA LYS A 189 17.18 -36.01 2.65
C LYS A 189 16.84 -34.93 3.69
N PHE A 190 16.55 -33.71 3.23
CA PHE A 190 16.20 -32.59 4.10
C PHE A 190 14.97 -31.82 3.57
N TYR A 191 14.37 -31.03 4.45
CA TYR A 191 13.35 -30.05 4.09
C TYR A 191 14.03 -28.78 3.61
N LEU A 192 13.72 -28.35 2.39
CA LEU A 192 14.29 -27.14 1.82
C LEU A 192 13.25 -26.03 1.82
N ILE A 193 13.53 -24.96 2.57
CA ILE A 193 12.65 -23.81 2.71
C ILE A 193 13.35 -22.60 2.12
N GLY A 194 12.76 -22.00 1.09
CA GLY A 194 13.26 -20.77 0.49
C GLY A 194 12.25 -19.64 0.57
N HIS A 195 12.72 -18.41 0.76
CA HIS A 195 11.88 -17.19 0.76
C HIS A 195 12.24 -16.26 -0.39
N GLY A 196 11.24 -15.76 -1.14
CA GLY A 196 11.44 -14.83 -2.25
C GLY A 196 12.41 -15.36 -3.30
N PHE A 197 13.55 -14.67 -3.50
CA PHE A 197 14.65 -15.13 -4.34
C PHE A 197 15.26 -16.45 -3.87
N GLY A 198 15.33 -16.69 -2.55
CA GLY A 198 15.75 -17.97 -1.99
C GLY A 198 14.82 -19.11 -2.37
N ALA A 199 13.52 -18.85 -2.56
CA ALA A 199 12.54 -19.84 -3.02
C ALA A 199 12.75 -20.20 -4.50
N TYR A 200 13.09 -19.20 -5.32
CA TYR A 200 13.52 -19.40 -6.70
C TYR A 200 14.74 -20.34 -6.77
N LEU A 201 15.80 -20.00 -6.02
CA LEU A 201 17.02 -20.82 -5.95
C LEU A 201 16.75 -22.22 -5.40
N ALA A 202 15.88 -22.35 -4.38
CA ALA A 202 15.50 -23.64 -3.82
C ALA A 202 14.81 -24.54 -4.86
N THR A 203 13.99 -23.95 -5.74
CA THR A 203 13.36 -24.68 -6.84
C THR A 203 14.39 -25.08 -7.88
N LEU A 204 15.29 -24.17 -8.29
CA LEU A 204 16.37 -24.49 -9.23
C LEU A 204 17.30 -25.59 -8.71
N TYR A 205 17.61 -25.55 -7.42
CA TYR A 205 18.38 -26.58 -6.75
C TYR A 205 17.63 -27.91 -6.77
N THR A 206 16.33 -27.93 -6.45
CA THR A 206 15.50 -29.13 -6.45
C THR A 206 15.38 -29.74 -7.85
N LEU A 207 15.36 -28.92 -8.91
CA LEU A 207 15.37 -29.40 -10.29
C LEU A 207 16.63 -30.20 -10.64
N ARG A 208 17.77 -29.87 -10.03
CA ARG A 208 19.06 -30.52 -10.33
C ARG A 208 19.44 -31.61 -9.30
N TYR A 209 19.05 -31.42 -8.04
CA TYR A 209 19.49 -32.23 -6.89
C TYR A 209 18.31 -32.72 -6.02
N GLY A 210 17.14 -32.93 -6.65
CA GLY A 210 15.91 -33.32 -5.98
C GLY A 210 16.00 -34.62 -5.17
N GLN A 211 16.97 -35.49 -5.45
CA GLN A 211 17.22 -36.73 -4.68
C GLN A 211 17.52 -36.47 -3.20
N PHE A 212 18.00 -35.29 -2.83
CA PHE A 212 18.27 -34.90 -1.44
C PHE A 212 17.09 -34.15 -0.80
N ILE A 213 16.00 -33.92 -1.53
CA ILE A 213 14.87 -33.14 -1.05
C ILE A 213 13.78 -34.07 -0.54
N LYS A 214 13.39 -33.91 0.73
CA LYS A 214 12.22 -34.58 1.30
C LYS A 214 10.93 -33.81 0.96
N LYS A 215 10.96 -32.48 1.08
CA LYS A 215 9.83 -31.57 0.80
C LYS A 215 10.39 -30.20 0.43
N LEU A 216 9.81 -29.58 -0.60
CA LEU A 216 10.15 -28.23 -1.03
C LEU A 216 9.10 -27.26 -0.50
N ILE A 217 9.51 -26.26 0.28
CA ILE A 217 8.62 -25.29 0.91
C ILE A 217 9.01 -23.89 0.43
N LEU A 218 8.07 -23.20 -0.21
CA LEU A 218 8.29 -21.96 -0.93
C LEU A 218 7.50 -20.84 -0.28
N LEU A 219 8.20 -19.90 0.35
CA LEU A 219 7.62 -18.75 1.03
C LEU A 219 7.62 -17.55 0.08
N ASP A 220 6.44 -17.04 -0.28
CA ASP A 220 6.25 -15.90 -1.21
C ASP A 220 7.26 -15.89 -2.38
N PRO A 221 7.27 -16.95 -3.23
CA PRO A 221 8.38 -17.17 -4.15
C PRO A 221 8.43 -16.16 -5.31
N TRP A 222 9.60 -15.56 -5.52
CA TRP A 222 9.87 -14.72 -6.68
C TRP A 222 10.21 -15.57 -7.92
N GLY A 223 9.93 -15.06 -9.13
CA GLY A 223 10.38 -15.69 -10.38
C GLY A 223 9.53 -16.85 -10.90
N PHE A 224 8.30 -17.02 -10.40
CA PHE A 224 7.42 -18.12 -10.81
C PHE A 224 6.50 -17.76 -11.98
N ASN A 225 5.86 -16.59 -11.94
CA ASN A 225 4.88 -16.20 -12.95
C ASN A 225 5.55 -15.87 -14.30
N PRO A 226 4.90 -16.22 -15.42
CA PRO A 226 5.39 -15.86 -16.74
C PRO A 226 5.53 -14.35 -16.88
N LYS A 227 6.53 -13.94 -17.64
CA LYS A 227 6.77 -12.53 -17.92
C LYS A 227 5.62 -11.97 -18.76
N PRO A 228 5.00 -10.85 -18.37
CA PRO A 228 4.01 -10.19 -19.21
C PRO A 228 4.67 -9.61 -20.47
N ASP A 229 3.90 -9.46 -21.56
CA ASP A 229 4.39 -8.95 -22.85
C ASP A 229 5.13 -7.62 -22.66
N GLU A 230 6.42 -7.59 -23.02
CA GLU A 230 7.30 -6.43 -22.84
C GLU A 230 6.83 -5.20 -23.61
N ASN A 231 6.18 -5.38 -24.76
CA ASN A 231 5.68 -4.27 -25.56
C ASN A 231 4.47 -3.64 -24.87
N GLN A 232 3.55 -4.45 -24.36
CA GLN A 232 2.43 -3.96 -23.56
C GLN A 232 2.88 -3.34 -22.23
N LEU A 233 3.87 -3.94 -21.55
CA LEU A 233 4.46 -3.38 -20.35
C LEU A 233 5.12 -2.04 -20.65
N ASN A 234 5.90 -1.93 -21.73
CA ASN A 234 6.48 -0.67 -22.14
C ASN A 234 5.42 0.38 -22.50
N LEU A 235 4.37 0.03 -23.23
CA LEU A 235 3.32 0.99 -23.59
C LEU A 235 2.54 1.49 -22.36
N SER A 236 2.27 0.61 -21.40
CA SER A 236 1.49 0.91 -20.19
C SER A 236 2.34 1.48 -19.03
N THR A 237 3.65 1.30 -19.06
CA THR A 237 4.55 1.74 -17.99
C THR A 237 4.81 3.24 -18.07
N PRO A 238 4.51 4.01 -17.00
CA PRO A 238 4.84 5.41 -16.92
C PRO A 238 6.34 5.69 -17.14
N LEU A 239 6.65 6.76 -17.87
CA LEU A 239 8.03 7.14 -18.23
C LEU A 239 8.98 7.25 -17.03
N TRP A 240 8.47 7.61 -15.84
CA TRP A 240 9.27 7.69 -14.61
C TRP A 240 9.67 6.32 -14.06
N ILE A 241 8.83 5.28 -14.21
CA ILE A 241 9.22 3.89 -13.89
C ILE A 241 10.27 3.42 -14.90
N LYS A 242 10.14 3.79 -16.18
CA LYS A 242 11.18 3.52 -17.19
C LYS A 242 12.48 4.24 -16.89
N LEU A 243 12.43 5.47 -16.37
CA LEU A 243 13.60 6.26 -15.97
C LEU A 243 14.26 5.69 -14.71
N ILE A 244 13.48 5.32 -13.69
CA ILE A 244 13.98 4.59 -12.52
C ILE A 244 14.63 3.29 -12.98
N ALA A 245 13.97 2.53 -13.85
CA ALA A 245 14.50 1.29 -14.39
C ALA A 245 15.81 1.48 -15.16
N TYR A 246 15.89 2.51 -16.01
CA TYR A 246 17.11 2.88 -16.74
C TYR A 246 18.25 3.27 -15.78
N ILE A 247 17.94 3.99 -14.70
CA ILE A 247 18.91 4.30 -13.64
C ILE A 247 19.32 3.02 -12.88
N THR A 248 18.39 2.12 -12.57
CA THR A 248 18.67 0.84 -11.87
C THR A 248 19.30 -0.24 -12.76
N GLN A 249 19.35 -0.05 -14.08
CA GLN A 249 20.14 -0.90 -15.00
C GLN A 249 21.63 -0.58 -14.89
N THR A 250 21.98 0.65 -14.50
CA THR A 250 23.36 1.11 -14.32
C THR A 250 23.80 1.14 -12.85
N TRP A 251 22.84 1.09 -11.91
CA TRP A 251 23.05 1.10 -10.46
C TRP A 251 22.33 -0.10 -9.86
N THR A 252 23.02 -0.97 -9.10
CA THR A 252 22.30 -2.00 -8.33
C THR A 252 21.35 -1.34 -7.32
N SER A 253 20.18 -1.93 -7.03
CA SER A 253 19.14 -1.32 -6.17
C SER A 253 19.66 -0.88 -4.79
N PHE A 254 20.78 -1.46 -4.35
CA PHE A 254 21.45 -1.14 -3.09
C PHE A 254 22.62 -0.16 -3.20
N SER A 255 22.94 0.32 -4.41
CA SER A 255 23.99 1.32 -4.66
C SER A 255 23.81 2.55 -3.78
N ALA A 256 22.57 3.00 -3.58
CA ALA A 256 22.26 4.11 -2.67
C ALA A 256 22.77 3.88 -1.24
N PHE A 257 22.62 2.66 -0.68
CA PHE A 257 23.12 2.31 0.66
C PHE A 257 24.64 2.42 0.75
N ARG A 258 25.33 2.00 -0.31
CA ARG A 258 26.79 2.07 -0.42
C ARG A 258 27.29 3.51 -0.53
N TYR A 259 26.59 4.34 -1.32
CA TYR A 259 26.94 5.75 -1.53
C TYR A 259 26.76 6.62 -0.28
N PHE A 260 25.80 6.29 0.60
CA PHE A 260 25.62 7.05 1.85
C PHE A 260 26.66 6.72 2.95
N GLY A 261 27.47 5.67 2.78
CA GLY A 261 28.55 5.32 3.70
C GLY A 261 28.08 5.32 5.17
N PRO A 262 28.89 5.78 6.15
CA PRO A 262 28.54 5.74 7.58
C PRO A 262 27.34 6.63 7.98
N LEU A 263 26.94 7.58 7.12
CA LEU A 263 25.73 8.39 7.32
C LEU A 263 24.46 7.61 6.93
N GLY A 264 24.60 6.52 6.17
CA GLY A 264 23.50 5.65 5.76
C GLY A 264 22.75 5.06 6.96
N LEU A 265 23.43 4.62 8.02
CA LEU A 265 22.77 4.04 9.19
C LEU A 265 21.99 5.08 10.02
N PRO A 266 22.53 6.26 10.37
CA PRO A 266 21.74 7.35 10.96
C PRO A 266 20.56 7.77 10.08
N ILE A 267 20.74 7.89 8.76
CA ILE A 267 19.66 8.20 7.82
C ILE A 267 18.61 7.07 7.83
N LEU A 268 19.02 5.81 7.83
CA LEU A 268 18.12 4.66 7.90
C LEU A 268 17.46 4.50 9.26
N LYS A 269 18.09 4.92 10.36
CA LYS A 269 17.50 5.00 11.70
C LYS A 269 16.46 6.13 11.77
N LEU A 270 16.74 7.26 11.11
CA LEU A 270 15.81 8.38 10.97
C LEU A 270 14.64 8.02 10.04
N LEU A 271 14.87 7.12 9.08
CA LEU A 271 13.86 6.48 8.22
C LEU A 271 13.32 5.15 8.79
N ALA A 272 13.81 4.66 9.94
CA ALA A 272 13.56 3.31 10.44
C ALA A 272 12.09 3.00 10.74
N PRO A 273 11.22 3.96 11.12
CA PRO A 273 9.78 3.69 11.19
C PRO A 273 9.14 3.25 9.85
N ARG A 274 9.83 3.46 8.73
CA ARG A 274 9.41 3.04 7.38
C ARG A 274 9.98 1.68 6.97
N TRP A 275 11.22 1.38 7.36
CA TRP A 275 11.86 0.07 7.17
C TRP A 275 11.33 -1.00 8.14
N LYS A 276 10.82 -0.56 9.30
CA LYS A 276 10.16 -1.38 10.33
C LYS A 276 8.96 -2.21 9.88
N ARG A 277 8.49 -1.99 8.65
CA ARG A 277 7.29 -2.60 8.08
C ARG A 277 7.54 -3.60 6.96
N LEU A 278 8.76 -3.66 6.44
CA LEU A 278 9.13 -4.70 5.48
C LEU A 278 9.39 -6.02 6.20
N ALA A 279 9.95 -5.98 7.41
CA ALA A 279 10.15 -7.14 8.28
C ALA A 279 9.79 -6.76 9.73
N PRO A 280 8.49 -6.76 10.10
CA PRO A 280 8.08 -6.55 11.49
C PRO A 280 8.61 -7.73 12.30
N ILE A 281 9.34 -7.47 13.38
CA ILE A 281 9.66 -8.49 14.38
C ILE A 281 8.72 -8.27 15.56
N ASP A 282 8.04 -9.32 16.02
CA ASP A 282 7.21 -9.29 17.23
C ASP A 282 8.09 -9.36 18.47
N SER A 283 8.94 -8.35 18.67
CA SER A 283 9.73 -8.20 19.88
C SER A 283 10.11 -6.74 20.12
N SER A 284 10.61 -6.47 21.33
CA SER A 284 10.98 -5.15 21.85
C SER A 284 11.66 -4.24 20.80
N TYR A 285 11.46 -2.93 20.95
CA TYR A 285 12.00 -1.88 20.07
C TYR A 285 13.51 -2.05 19.73
N GLU A 286 14.27 -2.63 20.65
CA GLU A 286 15.69 -2.93 20.52
C GLU A 286 16.00 -4.05 19.52
N LYS A 287 15.30 -5.19 19.57
CA LYS A 287 15.50 -6.31 18.63
C LYS A 287 15.14 -5.94 17.19
N SER A 288 14.08 -5.14 17.05
CA SER A 288 13.74 -4.50 15.79
C SER A 288 14.91 -3.66 15.26
N ASN A 289 15.49 -2.78 16.06
CA ASN A 289 16.65 -1.97 15.66
C ASN A 289 17.87 -2.81 15.29
N ALA A 290 18.15 -3.90 16.03
CA ALA A 290 19.26 -4.81 15.73
C ALA A 290 19.11 -5.46 14.33
N LEU A 291 17.89 -5.87 13.94
CA LEU A 291 17.64 -6.40 12.60
C LEU A 291 17.90 -5.35 11.51
N TYR A 292 17.46 -4.11 11.69
CA TYR A 292 17.70 -3.09 10.66
C TYR A 292 19.17 -2.71 10.54
N GLU A 293 19.90 -2.66 11.66
CA GLU A 293 21.34 -2.49 11.65
C GLU A 293 22.02 -3.63 10.89
N TYR A 294 21.61 -4.88 11.15
CA TYR A 294 22.10 -6.04 10.42
C TYR A 294 21.82 -5.96 8.92
N LEU A 295 20.56 -5.76 8.51
CA LEU A 295 20.17 -5.66 7.10
C LEU A 295 20.87 -4.49 6.39
N TYR A 296 21.09 -3.38 7.08
CA TYR A 296 21.90 -2.29 6.53
C TYR A 296 23.34 -2.75 6.28
N HIS A 297 23.97 -3.36 7.27
CA HIS A 297 25.34 -3.84 7.14
C HIS A 297 25.49 -4.95 6.11
N VAL A 298 24.44 -5.72 5.81
CA VAL A 298 24.38 -6.66 4.66
C VAL A 298 24.43 -5.90 3.33
N ASN A 299 23.60 -4.85 3.19
CA ASN A 299 23.40 -4.16 1.90
C ASN A 299 24.47 -3.11 1.55
N VAL A 300 25.28 -2.65 2.51
CA VAL A 300 26.40 -1.72 2.26
C VAL A 300 27.65 -2.43 1.75
N GLN A 301 27.71 -3.74 1.85
CA GLN A 301 28.87 -4.51 1.42
C GLN A 301 29.12 -4.42 -0.10
N PRO A 302 30.33 -4.71 -0.60
CA PRO A 302 30.62 -4.66 -2.04
C PRO A 302 29.60 -5.42 -2.89
N ALA A 303 29.30 -4.90 -4.07
CA ALA A 303 28.37 -5.54 -5.00
C ALA A 303 28.95 -6.87 -5.51
N SER A 304 28.12 -7.92 -5.54
CA SER A 304 28.44 -9.26 -6.02
C SER A 304 27.15 -10.03 -6.29
N GLY A 305 26.48 -10.53 -5.25
CA GLY A 305 25.24 -11.30 -5.39
C GLY A 305 24.10 -10.48 -5.99
N ASP A 306 24.09 -9.16 -5.80
CA ASP A 306 23.18 -8.23 -6.44
C ASP A 306 23.41 -8.08 -7.95
N VAL A 307 24.67 -8.18 -8.42
CA VAL A 307 24.99 -8.28 -9.85
C VAL A 307 24.49 -9.61 -10.41
N GLY A 308 24.67 -10.70 -9.66
CA GLY A 308 24.12 -12.01 -10.00
C GLY A 308 22.59 -11.99 -10.12
N PHE A 309 21.89 -11.38 -9.16
CA PHE A 309 20.44 -11.22 -9.22
C PHE A 309 20.00 -10.38 -10.42
N GLN A 310 20.71 -9.30 -10.75
CA GLN A 310 20.43 -8.50 -11.95
C GLN A 310 20.65 -9.27 -13.26
N ALA A 311 21.55 -10.25 -13.29
CA ALA A 311 21.69 -11.14 -14.43
C ALA A 311 20.40 -11.96 -14.64
N LEU A 312 19.70 -12.30 -13.56
CA LEU A 312 18.47 -13.11 -13.54
C LEU A 312 17.19 -12.29 -13.67
N ALA A 313 17.17 -11.05 -13.22
CA ALA A 313 16.00 -10.18 -13.24
C ALA A 313 15.99 -9.28 -14.49
N SER A 314 14.84 -9.18 -15.13
CA SER A 314 14.55 -8.10 -16.09
C SER A 314 14.50 -6.77 -15.35
N TRP A 315 14.65 -5.67 -16.09
CA TRP A 315 14.65 -4.32 -15.52
C TRP A 315 13.34 -3.94 -14.81
N TYR A 316 12.26 -4.64 -15.13
CA TYR A 316 10.97 -4.50 -14.51
C TYR A 316 10.82 -5.33 -13.21
N GLY A 317 11.80 -6.17 -12.87
CA GLY A 317 11.79 -7.00 -11.67
C GLY A 317 11.21 -8.41 -11.86
N TRP A 318 10.79 -8.80 -13.07
CA TRP A 318 10.41 -10.19 -13.40
C TRP A 318 11.65 -11.03 -13.68
N ALA A 319 11.63 -12.33 -13.34
CA ALA A 319 12.67 -13.25 -13.76
C ALA A 319 12.76 -13.29 -15.30
N LYS A 320 13.98 -13.31 -15.83
CA LYS A 320 14.21 -13.49 -17.27
C LYS A 320 13.79 -14.89 -17.72
N GLU A 321 13.99 -15.89 -16.87
CA GLU A 321 13.62 -17.29 -17.09
C GLU A 321 12.67 -17.80 -15.99
N PRO A 322 11.39 -17.40 -16.01
CA PRO A 322 10.46 -17.79 -14.96
C PRO A 322 10.28 -19.31 -14.87
N ILE A 323 9.93 -19.80 -13.68
CA ILE A 323 9.71 -21.23 -13.43
C ILE A 323 8.53 -21.75 -14.26
N VAL A 324 7.42 -21.02 -14.31
CA VAL A 324 6.28 -21.33 -15.17
C VAL A 324 6.39 -20.50 -16.44
N GLN A 325 6.49 -21.18 -17.59
CA GLN A 325 6.46 -20.55 -18.91
C GLN A 325 5.19 -20.97 -19.65
N VAL A 326 4.86 -20.24 -20.73
CA VAL A 326 3.61 -20.41 -21.49
C VAL A 326 3.48 -21.81 -22.10
N GLU A 327 4.59 -22.40 -22.53
CA GLU A 327 4.60 -23.69 -23.23
C GLU A 327 5.04 -24.87 -22.36
N HIS A 328 5.89 -24.64 -21.35
CA HIS A 328 6.38 -25.67 -20.44
C HIS A 328 6.76 -25.05 -19.08
N SER A 329 6.43 -25.73 -17.98
CA SER A 329 6.88 -25.31 -16.65
C SER A 329 8.11 -26.10 -16.25
N ARG A 330 9.21 -25.42 -15.89
CA ARG A 330 10.46 -26.06 -15.45
C ARG A 330 10.22 -27.03 -14.28
N ILE A 331 9.27 -26.67 -13.41
CA ILE A 331 8.92 -27.43 -12.21
C ILE A 331 8.31 -28.80 -12.50
N GLU A 332 7.81 -29.05 -13.71
CA GLU A 332 7.27 -30.35 -14.12
C GLU A 332 8.33 -31.46 -14.07
N SER A 333 9.61 -31.11 -14.20
CA SER A 333 10.71 -32.07 -14.09
C SER A 333 11.05 -32.47 -12.65
N ILE A 334 10.46 -31.83 -11.63
CA ILE A 334 10.61 -32.27 -10.24
C ILE A 334 9.80 -33.55 -10.04
N SER A 335 10.42 -34.59 -9.48
CA SER A 335 9.73 -35.86 -9.17
C SER A 335 8.44 -35.63 -8.38
N ASP A 336 7.36 -36.32 -8.75
CA ASP A 336 6.08 -36.29 -8.02
C ASP A 336 6.21 -36.79 -6.57
N GLU A 337 7.25 -37.57 -6.26
CA GLU A 337 7.54 -38.01 -4.89
C GLU A 337 7.98 -36.88 -3.96
N ILE A 338 8.32 -35.70 -4.50
CA ILE A 338 8.74 -34.53 -3.71
C ILE A 338 7.53 -33.61 -3.57
N PRO A 339 6.93 -33.50 -2.37
CA PRO A 339 5.82 -32.60 -2.18
C PRO A 339 6.29 -31.15 -2.22
N ILE A 340 5.49 -30.29 -2.86
CA ILE A 340 5.76 -28.86 -3.01
C ILE A 340 4.70 -28.08 -2.23
N VAL A 341 5.14 -27.24 -1.30
CA VAL A 341 4.24 -26.43 -0.48
C VAL A 341 4.53 -24.96 -0.73
N PHE A 342 3.54 -24.25 -1.23
CA PHE A 342 3.58 -22.81 -1.34
C PHE A 342 2.93 -22.18 -0.10
N ILE A 343 3.59 -21.21 0.49
CA ILE A 343 3.05 -20.41 1.60
C ILE A 343 3.10 -18.94 1.20
N TYR A 344 1.93 -18.30 1.15
CA TYR A 344 1.81 -16.89 0.80
C TYR A 344 1.31 -16.04 1.95
N GLY A 345 1.83 -14.82 2.08
CA GLY A 345 1.18 -13.78 2.88
C GLY A 345 -0.03 -13.23 2.13
N SER A 346 -1.23 -13.21 2.71
CA SER A 346 -2.43 -12.67 2.03
C SER A 346 -2.34 -11.19 1.60
N ARG A 347 -1.34 -10.44 2.09
CA ARG A 347 -1.05 -9.05 1.71
C ARG A 347 0.25 -8.90 0.93
N THR A 348 0.88 -10.00 0.54
CA THR A 348 2.05 -9.98 -0.34
C THR A 348 1.69 -9.41 -1.71
N SER A 349 2.65 -8.78 -2.36
CA SER A 349 2.51 -8.33 -3.76
C SER A 349 2.92 -9.41 -4.76
N ILE A 350 3.38 -10.57 -4.29
CA ILE A 350 3.75 -11.70 -5.12
C ILE A 350 2.47 -12.41 -5.59
N ASP A 351 2.30 -12.51 -6.90
CA ASP A 351 1.17 -13.22 -7.52
C ASP A 351 1.32 -14.74 -7.33
N ASN A 352 0.24 -15.40 -6.89
CA ASN A 352 0.20 -16.84 -6.62
C ASN A 352 -0.41 -17.66 -7.78
N THR A 353 -0.72 -17.03 -8.92
CA THR A 353 -1.31 -17.68 -10.09
C THR A 353 -0.50 -18.89 -10.56
N ALA A 354 0.83 -18.76 -10.65
CA ALA A 354 1.72 -19.86 -10.98
C ALA A 354 1.61 -21.04 -9.99
N ALA A 355 1.46 -20.79 -8.69
CA ALA A 355 1.29 -21.86 -7.71
C ALA A 355 -0.01 -22.64 -7.92
N HIS A 356 -1.10 -21.94 -8.26
CA HIS A 356 -2.38 -22.58 -8.59
C HIS A 356 -2.30 -23.40 -9.89
N GLN A 357 -1.54 -22.93 -10.89
CA GLN A 357 -1.27 -23.70 -12.10
C GLN A 357 -0.50 -24.99 -11.79
N ILE A 358 0.56 -24.90 -10.98
CA ILE A 358 1.37 -26.05 -10.56
C ILE A 358 0.54 -27.04 -9.74
N LEU A 359 -0.33 -26.55 -8.85
CA LEU A 359 -1.28 -27.38 -8.10
C LEU A 359 -2.22 -28.14 -9.02
N HIS A 360 -2.74 -27.49 -10.07
CA HIS A 360 -3.60 -28.14 -11.06
C HIS A 360 -2.83 -29.20 -11.87
N GLN A 361 -1.56 -28.95 -12.21
CA GLN A 361 -0.72 -29.86 -12.98
C GLN A 361 -0.30 -31.11 -12.19
N ARG A 362 0.21 -30.93 -10.96
CA ARG A 362 0.77 -32.00 -10.12
C ARG A 362 -0.26 -32.67 -9.22
N GLY A 363 -1.43 -32.06 -9.07
CA GLY A 363 -2.52 -32.56 -8.24
C GLY A 363 -2.39 -32.25 -6.74
N PRO A 364 -3.51 -32.32 -6.00
CA PRO A 364 -3.59 -31.90 -4.59
C PRO A 364 -2.93 -32.86 -3.60
N ASN A 365 -2.50 -34.04 -4.05
CA ASN A 365 -1.82 -35.02 -3.20
C ASN A 365 -0.33 -34.70 -3.02
N ASN A 366 0.27 -33.92 -3.93
CA ASN A 366 1.71 -33.64 -3.95
C ASN A 366 2.02 -32.13 -3.96
N THR A 367 1.03 -31.27 -4.21
CA THR A 367 1.22 -29.82 -4.17
C THR A 367 0.19 -29.19 -3.24
N TYR A 368 0.62 -28.20 -2.45
CA TYR A 368 -0.21 -27.53 -1.47
C TYR A 368 0.00 -26.02 -1.51
N ILE A 369 -1.07 -25.27 -1.25
CA ILE A 369 -1.03 -23.82 -1.13
C ILE A 369 -1.63 -23.44 0.22
N LYS A 370 -0.87 -22.73 1.04
CA LYS A 370 -1.28 -22.19 2.33
C LYS A 370 -1.19 -20.67 2.28
N ILE A 371 -2.14 -19.99 2.91
CA ILE A 371 -2.19 -18.53 2.98
C ILE A 371 -2.17 -18.12 4.45
N ILE A 372 -1.20 -17.29 4.84
CA ILE A 372 -1.17 -16.65 6.15
C ILE A 372 -1.97 -15.35 6.07
N HIS A 373 -3.10 -15.33 6.77
CA HIS A 373 -4.03 -14.21 6.74
C HIS A 373 -3.45 -12.96 7.43
N ASN A 374 -3.69 -11.79 6.84
CA ASN A 374 -3.23 -10.49 7.30
C ASN A 374 -1.69 -10.38 7.49
N ALA A 375 -0.91 -11.08 6.66
CA ALA A 375 0.55 -11.05 6.67
C ALA A 375 1.12 -10.60 5.31
N ALA A 376 2.22 -9.85 5.34
CA ALA A 376 2.94 -9.36 4.16
C ALA A 376 4.09 -10.32 3.73
N HIS A 377 4.98 -9.88 2.85
CA HIS A 377 6.05 -10.68 2.24
C HIS A 377 6.96 -11.42 3.23
N PHE A 378 7.27 -10.80 4.39
CA PHE A 378 8.09 -11.42 5.45
C PHE A 378 7.19 -11.97 6.59
N PHE A 379 6.15 -12.73 6.24
CA PHE A 379 5.14 -13.22 7.20
C PHE A 379 5.71 -14.08 8.34
N PHE A 380 6.80 -14.81 8.12
CA PHE A 380 7.49 -15.61 9.14
C PHE A 380 8.21 -14.74 10.18
N MET A 381 8.38 -13.44 9.89
CA MET A 381 8.86 -12.45 10.84
C MET A 381 7.68 -11.68 11.46
N GLU A 382 6.67 -11.33 10.65
CA GLU A 382 5.52 -10.55 11.10
C GLU A 382 4.57 -11.34 12.03
N LYS A 383 4.38 -12.62 11.72
CA LYS A 383 3.45 -13.53 12.37
C LYS A 383 4.14 -14.86 12.70
N PRO A 384 5.22 -14.85 13.51
CA PRO A 384 6.02 -16.04 13.77
C PRO A 384 5.16 -17.16 14.36
N ILE A 385 4.21 -16.86 15.24
CA ILE A 385 3.31 -17.87 15.84
C ILE A 385 2.43 -18.54 14.78
N GLN A 386 1.77 -17.78 13.90
CA GLN A 386 0.94 -18.37 12.83
C GLN A 386 1.78 -19.13 11.81
N PHE A 387 2.97 -18.62 11.49
CA PHE A 387 3.92 -19.34 10.65
C PHE A 387 4.36 -20.66 11.30
N HIS A 388 4.64 -20.66 12.61
CA HIS A 388 4.98 -21.84 13.38
C HIS A 388 3.86 -22.89 13.39
N GLU A 389 2.60 -22.48 13.47
CA GLU A 389 1.44 -23.37 13.35
C GLU A 389 1.37 -24.02 11.97
N VAL A 390 1.42 -23.21 10.91
CA VAL A 390 1.35 -23.68 9.52
C VAL A 390 2.54 -24.57 9.17
N ILE A 391 3.76 -24.18 9.56
CA ILE A 391 4.95 -24.98 9.25
C ILE A 391 4.96 -26.29 10.04
N SER A 392 4.43 -26.32 11.27
CA SER A 392 4.28 -27.58 12.02
C SER A 392 3.35 -28.55 11.32
N GLU A 393 2.21 -28.06 10.83
CA GLU A 393 1.27 -28.87 10.03
C GLU A 393 1.98 -29.45 8.79
N ILE A 394 2.73 -28.62 8.07
CA ILE A 394 3.43 -29.01 6.85
C ILE A 394 4.54 -30.03 7.11
N LEU A 395 5.26 -29.91 8.23
CA LEU A 395 6.39 -30.78 8.56
C LEU A 395 5.96 -32.13 9.15
N THR A 396 4.70 -32.28 9.59
CA THR A 396 4.15 -33.59 9.97
C THR A 396 3.79 -34.43 8.74
N ASP A 397 4.23 -35.70 8.68
CA ASP A 397 3.98 -36.63 7.56
C ASP A 397 2.53 -37.19 7.54
N LEU A 398 1.56 -36.52 8.18
CA LEU A 398 0.16 -36.97 8.20
C LEU A 398 -0.56 -36.62 6.88
N PRO A 399 -1.29 -37.56 6.26
CA PRO A 399 -2.15 -37.26 5.12
C PRO A 399 -3.31 -36.38 5.59
N VAL A 400 -3.24 -35.09 5.25
CA VAL A 400 -4.24 -34.11 5.66
C VAL A 400 -5.53 -34.31 4.85
N TYR A 401 -6.46 -35.10 5.39
CA TYR A 401 -7.87 -35.03 5.00
C TYR A 401 -8.47 -33.74 5.56
N PHE A 402 -8.76 -32.73 4.73
CA PHE A 402 -9.62 -31.61 5.14
C PHE A 402 -10.97 -31.62 4.44
N ARG A 403 -11.99 -31.44 5.30
CA ARG A 403 -13.40 -31.24 5.02
C ARG A 403 -13.62 -30.17 3.94
N THR A 404 -14.30 -30.58 2.89
CA THR A 404 -15.12 -29.74 2.04
C THR A 404 -16.14 -29.00 2.91
N LEU A 405 -16.03 -27.67 3.04
CA LEU A 405 -17.20 -26.84 3.35
C LEU A 405 -17.98 -26.67 2.04
N ALA A 406 -18.74 -27.70 1.69
CA ALA A 406 -19.80 -27.63 0.71
C ALA A 406 -21.13 -27.55 1.48
N SER A 407 -21.68 -26.35 1.61
CA SER A 407 -23.13 -26.13 1.74
C SER A 407 -23.48 -24.63 1.63
N VAL A 408 -23.51 -24.09 0.41
CA VAL A 408 -24.56 -23.14 -0.02
C VAL A 408 -24.81 -23.40 -1.52
N ASP A 409 -26.09 -23.44 -1.85
CA ASP A 409 -26.73 -23.94 -3.07
C ASP A 409 -26.17 -23.47 -4.42
N ARG A 410 -26.28 -24.37 -5.38
CA ARG A 410 -26.07 -24.14 -6.81
C ARG A 410 -27.21 -23.29 -7.37
N THR A 411 -26.92 -22.04 -7.73
CA THR A 411 -27.53 -21.42 -8.91
C THR A 411 -26.42 -20.99 -9.86
N ILE A 412 -26.35 -21.69 -10.99
CA ILE A 412 -25.48 -21.37 -12.11
C ILE A 412 -25.96 -20.02 -12.67
N THR A 413 -25.17 -18.98 -12.41
CA THR A 413 -25.16 -17.79 -13.26
C THR A 413 -23.71 -17.56 -13.64
N THR A 414 -23.46 -17.51 -14.94
CA THR A 414 -22.22 -17.06 -15.55
C THR A 414 -21.90 -15.64 -15.07
N THR A 415 -21.20 -15.51 -13.94
CA THR A 415 -20.69 -14.22 -13.45
C THR A 415 -19.29 -13.99 -13.97
N VAL A 416 -19.21 -13.01 -14.87
CA VAL A 416 -18.02 -12.22 -15.21
C VAL A 416 -17.25 -11.89 -13.91
N LEU A 417 -15.93 -12.16 -13.93
CA LEU A 417 -14.97 -11.81 -12.89
C LEU A 417 -15.15 -10.35 -12.42
N PRO A 418 -15.25 -10.05 -11.12
CA PRO A 418 -15.06 -8.69 -10.65
C PRO A 418 -13.55 -8.35 -10.68
N PRO A 419 -13.17 -7.14 -11.09
CA PRO A 419 -11.77 -6.73 -11.22
C PRO A 419 -11.17 -6.36 -9.85
N ASP A 420 -10.91 -7.34 -8.99
CA ASP A 420 -10.25 -7.12 -7.70
C ASP A 420 -8.72 -7.06 -7.85
N ARG A 421 -8.25 -6.08 -8.63
CA ARG A 421 -6.87 -5.58 -8.65
C ARG A 421 -6.65 -4.47 -7.61
N PHE A 422 -7.35 -4.43 -6.48
CA PHE A 422 -7.26 -3.27 -5.57
C PHE A 422 -7.40 -3.56 -4.07
N ARG A 423 -6.87 -4.69 -3.57
CA ARG A 423 -6.77 -4.92 -2.10
C ARG A 423 -5.41 -4.66 -1.47
N THR A 424 -4.41 -4.24 -2.25
CA THR A 424 -3.09 -3.80 -1.77
C THR A 424 -3.10 -2.43 -1.08
N ILE A 425 -4.23 -1.71 -1.11
CA ILE A 425 -4.33 -0.31 -0.64
C ILE A 425 -4.75 -0.21 0.84
N GLU A 426 -5.39 -1.22 1.41
CA GLU A 426 -5.98 -1.09 2.75
C GLU A 426 -4.98 -1.37 3.89
N SER A 427 -3.96 -2.20 3.66
CA SER A 427 -2.86 -2.46 4.60
C SER A 427 -1.76 -1.39 4.61
N LEU A 428 -1.76 -0.51 3.60
CA LEU A 428 -0.93 0.70 3.54
C LEU A 428 -1.42 1.82 4.49
N LYS A 429 -2.61 1.70 5.10
CA LYS A 429 -3.24 2.76 5.93
C LYS A 429 -2.52 3.14 7.23
N ARG A 430 -1.40 2.49 7.61
CA ARG A 430 -0.61 2.90 8.79
C ARG A 430 0.75 3.51 8.44
N LEU A 431 1.20 3.45 7.18
CA LEU A 431 2.44 4.04 6.61
C LEU A 431 2.26 5.53 6.32
N ASN A 432 1.98 6.29 7.36
CA ASN A 432 1.58 7.67 7.19
C ASN A 432 2.79 8.61 7.07
N TRP A 433 3.44 8.57 5.90
CA TRP A 433 4.24 9.68 5.39
C TRP A 433 3.44 10.98 5.48
N ASN A 434 2.15 10.94 5.13
CA ASN A 434 1.17 11.94 5.51
C ASN A 434 0.62 11.60 6.89
N ASN A 435 0.61 12.51 7.88
CA ASN A 435 0.01 12.24 9.20
C ASN A 435 -1.53 12.25 9.15
N THR A 436 -2.13 11.64 8.11
CA THR A 436 -3.56 11.69 7.82
C THR A 436 -4.19 10.30 7.90
N GLY A 437 -5.15 10.13 8.79
CA GLY A 437 -5.98 8.94 8.90
C GLY A 437 -7.43 9.34 9.19
N PRO A 438 -8.37 8.38 9.21
CA PRO A 438 -9.77 8.68 9.51
C PRO A 438 -9.94 9.47 10.82
N GLU A 439 -9.12 9.18 11.85
CA GLU A 439 -9.15 9.92 13.11
C GLU A 439 -8.59 11.34 13.01
N GLN A 440 -7.48 11.56 12.28
CA GLN A 440 -6.91 12.90 12.13
C GLN A 440 -7.80 13.80 11.29
N LEU A 441 -8.40 13.26 10.23
CA LEU A 441 -9.41 13.99 9.47
C LEU A 441 -10.63 14.28 10.34
N ALA A 442 -11.14 13.31 11.11
CA ALA A 442 -12.27 13.53 12.02
C ALA A 442 -11.96 14.62 13.06
N ARG A 443 -10.76 14.61 13.65
CA ARG A 443 -10.32 15.66 14.58
C ARG A 443 -10.20 17.02 13.91
N ALA A 444 -9.69 17.08 12.68
CA ALA A 444 -9.59 18.34 11.95
C ALA A 444 -10.98 18.88 11.57
N GLU A 445 -11.91 18.01 11.18
CA GLU A 445 -13.30 18.36 10.91
C GLU A 445 -14.01 18.87 12.17
N MET A 446 -13.89 18.14 13.29
CA MET A 446 -14.47 18.57 14.57
C MET A 446 -13.98 19.96 14.97
N LYS A 447 -12.69 20.27 14.79
CA LYS A 447 -12.17 21.62 15.04
C LYS A 447 -12.77 22.71 14.16
N VAL A 448 -13.13 22.37 12.92
CA VAL A 448 -13.84 23.30 12.03
C VAL A 448 -15.30 23.47 12.49
N PHE A 449 -15.93 22.40 12.98
CA PHE A 449 -17.32 22.44 13.45
C PHE A 449 -17.52 22.97 14.88
N GLU A 450 -16.47 23.04 15.71
CA GLU A 450 -16.50 23.66 17.03
C GLU A 450 -17.00 25.12 17.01
N THR A 451 -16.90 25.81 15.87
CA THR A 451 -17.38 27.19 15.71
C THR A 451 -18.86 27.29 15.33
N LEU A 452 -19.50 26.17 14.96
CA LEU A 452 -20.91 26.14 14.57
C LEU A 452 -21.81 26.28 15.80
N LYS A 453 -22.82 27.13 15.69
CA LYS A 453 -23.82 27.39 16.74
C LYS A 453 -24.93 26.35 16.72
N SER A 454 -25.28 25.85 15.54
CA SER A 454 -26.32 24.85 15.34
C SER A 454 -25.80 23.44 15.60
N LYS A 455 -26.69 22.54 16.03
CA LYS A 455 -26.34 21.13 16.25
C LYS A 455 -26.37 20.36 14.94
N PHE A 456 -25.28 19.66 14.63
CA PHE A 456 -25.18 18.79 13.46
C PHE A 456 -24.96 17.34 13.88
N GLN A 457 -25.47 16.42 13.07
CA GLN A 457 -25.23 14.98 13.19
C GLN A 457 -24.43 14.50 11.98
N GLY A 458 -23.52 13.55 12.18
CA GLY A 458 -22.72 12.96 11.12
C GLY A 458 -22.88 11.44 11.07
N ARG A 459 -23.04 10.87 9.87
CA ARG A 459 -23.02 9.42 9.68
C ARG A 459 -22.54 9.02 8.29
N HIS A 460 -22.02 7.80 8.19
CA HIS A 460 -21.72 7.15 6.90
C HIS A 460 -22.96 6.47 6.32
N ILE A 461 -23.29 6.77 5.07
CA ILE A 461 -24.36 6.14 4.31
C ILE A 461 -23.75 5.07 3.41
N PRO A 462 -24.15 3.80 3.51
CA PRO A 462 -23.61 2.75 2.66
C PRO A 462 -24.14 2.89 1.23
N VAL A 463 -23.24 2.68 0.26
CA VAL A 463 -23.52 2.70 -1.18
C VAL A 463 -22.79 1.53 -1.85
N SER A 464 -23.12 1.26 -3.11
CA SER A 464 -22.54 0.21 -3.96
C SER A 464 -22.63 -1.16 -3.29
N ASN A 465 -23.85 -1.60 -2.98
CA ASN A 465 -24.15 -2.85 -2.26
C ASN A 465 -23.39 -2.98 -0.94
N ASN A 466 -23.33 -1.90 -0.16
CA ASN A 466 -22.64 -1.80 1.15
C ASN A 466 -21.10 -1.94 1.09
N THR A 467 -20.50 -1.90 -0.10
CA THR A 467 -19.03 -1.96 -0.25
C THR A 467 -18.36 -0.60 -0.08
N GLN A 468 -19.09 0.49 -0.32
CA GLN A 468 -18.62 1.87 -0.18
C GLN A 468 -19.49 2.67 0.79
N LYS A 469 -19.00 3.80 1.25
CA LYS A 469 -19.70 4.68 2.20
C LYS A 469 -19.51 6.14 1.85
N ILE A 470 -20.57 6.94 1.97
CA ILE A 470 -20.53 8.40 1.82
C ILE A 470 -20.71 9.06 3.20
N TRP A 471 -19.77 9.91 3.60
CA TRP A 471 -19.89 10.70 4.82
C TRP A 471 -20.89 11.83 4.62
N THR A 472 -21.80 12.00 5.58
CA THR A 472 -22.88 12.99 5.51
C THR A 472 -23.06 13.67 6.85
N VAL A 473 -23.09 15.00 6.82
CA VAL A 473 -23.41 15.86 7.96
C VAL A 473 -24.76 16.51 7.71
N TYR A 474 -25.66 16.46 8.69
CA TYR A 474 -27.01 16.97 8.52
C TYR A 474 -27.58 17.62 9.77
N SER A 475 -28.54 18.52 9.59
CA SER A 475 -29.27 19.20 10.66
C SER A 475 -30.68 19.56 10.23
N ASN A 476 -31.52 19.89 11.23
CA ASN A 476 -32.91 20.32 11.09
C ASN A 476 -33.81 19.38 10.24
N ILE A 477 -33.64 18.06 10.43
CA ILE A 477 -34.41 17.02 9.70
C ILE A 477 -35.91 17.00 10.05
N THR A 478 -36.31 17.77 11.06
CA THR A 478 -37.72 17.90 11.49
C THR A 478 -38.46 19.00 10.74
N SER A 479 -37.74 19.92 10.07
CA SER A 479 -38.38 20.94 9.25
C SER A 479 -39.12 20.30 8.07
N LYS A 480 -40.27 20.88 7.72
CA LYS A 480 -41.09 20.43 6.60
C LYS A 480 -40.66 21.05 5.26
N ASN A 481 -39.77 22.04 5.27
CA ASN A 481 -39.26 22.65 4.04
C ASN A 481 -38.47 21.64 3.19
N TYR A 482 -38.30 21.96 1.91
CA TYR A 482 -37.48 21.13 1.03
C TYR A 482 -36.04 21.00 1.56
N PRO A 483 -35.51 19.77 1.69
CA PRO A 483 -34.13 19.55 2.09
C PRO A 483 -33.15 20.24 1.13
N LEU A 484 -32.08 20.83 1.67
CA LEU A 484 -30.98 21.39 0.91
C LEU A 484 -29.77 20.44 0.99
N VAL A 485 -29.31 19.96 -0.15
CA VAL A 485 -28.15 19.07 -0.27
C VAL A 485 -26.96 19.87 -0.81
N LEU A 486 -25.86 19.89 -0.06
CA LEU A 486 -24.63 20.64 -0.35
C LEU A 486 -23.53 19.70 -0.84
N VAL A 487 -22.99 19.97 -2.03
CA VAL A 487 -21.94 19.17 -2.67
C VAL A 487 -20.70 20.04 -2.92
N HIS A 488 -19.59 19.69 -2.28
CA HIS A 488 -18.35 20.47 -2.34
C HIS A 488 -17.60 20.31 -3.67
N GLY A 489 -16.69 21.25 -3.96
CA GLY A 489 -15.81 21.22 -5.14
C GLY A 489 -14.60 20.28 -5.01
N PHE A 490 -13.74 20.28 -6.05
CA PHE A 490 -12.56 19.41 -6.12
C PHE A 490 -11.62 19.60 -4.92
N GLY A 491 -11.23 18.50 -4.29
CA GLY A 491 -10.33 18.50 -3.13
C GLY A 491 -10.95 19.07 -1.85
N GLY A 492 -12.27 19.26 -1.80
CA GLY A 492 -12.99 19.74 -0.63
C GLY A 492 -13.46 18.64 0.33
N GLY A 493 -14.26 19.08 1.29
CA GLY A 493 -15.06 18.26 2.20
C GLY A 493 -16.17 19.12 2.82
N VAL A 494 -17.10 18.50 3.54
CA VAL A 494 -18.25 19.18 4.17
C VAL A 494 -17.89 20.40 5.02
N GLY A 495 -16.69 20.40 5.64
CA GLY A 495 -16.19 21.51 6.46
C GLY A 495 -16.02 22.84 5.72
N LEU A 496 -15.93 22.82 4.38
CA LEU A 496 -15.88 24.05 3.58
C LEU A 496 -17.16 24.89 3.68
N TRP A 497 -18.30 24.27 4.01
CA TRP A 497 -19.58 24.98 4.19
C TRP A 497 -19.74 25.63 5.57
N SER A 498 -18.73 25.55 6.45
CA SER A 498 -18.84 26.01 7.84
C SER A 498 -19.22 27.49 8.01
N LEU A 499 -18.91 28.35 7.03
CA LEU A 499 -19.34 29.75 7.02
C LEU A 499 -20.85 29.92 6.85
N ASN A 500 -21.54 28.94 6.27
CA ASN A 500 -22.94 29.07 5.86
C ASN A 500 -23.87 28.07 6.57
N LEU A 501 -23.34 26.95 7.09
CA LEU A 501 -24.12 25.84 7.66
C LEU A 501 -25.12 26.28 8.72
N ASP A 502 -24.70 27.12 9.68
CA ASP A 502 -25.58 27.63 10.74
C ASP A 502 -26.79 28.36 10.18
N GLN A 503 -26.58 29.23 9.18
CA GLN A 503 -27.65 30.02 8.60
C GLN A 503 -28.57 29.20 7.69
N LEU A 504 -28.01 28.22 6.97
CA LEU A 504 -28.76 27.37 6.04
C LEU A 504 -29.69 26.38 6.74
N CYS A 505 -29.34 25.92 7.95
CA CYS A 505 -30.14 24.94 8.68
C CYS A 505 -31.22 25.55 9.59
N ILE A 506 -31.43 26.88 9.57
CA ILE A 506 -32.44 27.52 10.43
C ILE A 506 -33.86 27.10 10.06
N ASP A 507 -34.20 27.11 8.76
CA ASP A 507 -35.57 26.96 8.29
C ASP A 507 -35.85 25.64 7.57
N ARG A 508 -34.81 24.88 7.20
CA ARG A 508 -34.94 23.66 6.38
C ARG A 508 -33.95 22.57 6.78
N PRO A 509 -34.24 21.31 6.42
CA PRO A 509 -33.27 20.24 6.54
C PRO A 509 -32.06 20.54 5.65
N VAL A 510 -30.85 20.38 6.18
CA VAL A 510 -29.60 20.54 5.41
C VAL A 510 -28.81 19.24 5.49
N TYR A 511 -28.29 18.81 4.35
CA TYR A 511 -27.41 17.66 4.22
C TYR A 511 -26.16 18.09 3.43
N ALA A 512 -24.99 18.03 4.03
CA ALA A 512 -23.73 18.19 3.32
C ALA A 512 -23.06 16.81 3.21
N LEU A 513 -22.53 16.48 2.04
CA LEU A 513 -21.85 15.20 1.81
C LEU A 513 -20.42 15.38 1.30
N ASP A 514 -19.57 14.43 1.64
CA ASP A 514 -18.25 14.30 1.04
C ASP A 514 -18.35 13.47 -0.26
N LEU A 515 -17.84 14.01 -1.37
CA LEU A 515 -17.85 13.31 -2.65
C LEU A 515 -17.05 11.99 -2.57
N PRO A 516 -17.46 10.94 -3.32
CA PRO A 516 -16.68 9.72 -3.44
C PRO A 516 -15.22 10.01 -3.82
N GLY A 517 -14.27 9.40 -3.12
CA GLY A 517 -12.85 9.65 -3.34
C GLY A 517 -12.27 10.85 -2.58
N PHE A 518 -13.08 11.62 -1.84
CA PHE A 518 -12.65 12.80 -1.08
C PHE A 518 -13.00 12.71 0.42
N ALA A 519 -12.26 13.48 1.25
CA ALA A 519 -12.49 13.64 2.68
C ALA A 519 -12.84 12.32 3.43
N HIS A 520 -13.97 12.22 4.13
CA HIS A 520 -14.37 11.04 4.92
C HIS A 520 -15.10 9.96 4.14
N SER A 521 -15.44 10.20 2.88
CA SER A 521 -16.09 9.21 2.00
C SER A 521 -15.12 8.12 1.55
N SER A 522 -15.68 7.00 1.09
CA SER A 522 -14.94 5.88 0.52
C SER A 522 -13.98 6.30 -0.60
N ARG A 523 -12.97 5.46 -0.85
CA ARG A 523 -12.00 5.64 -1.95
C ARG A 523 -12.21 4.57 -3.04
N PRO A 524 -13.29 4.66 -3.85
CA PRO A 524 -13.58 3.69 -4.90
C PRO A 524 -12.60 3.85 -6.07
N VAL A 525 -12.42 2.80 -6.85
CA VAL A 525 -11.67 2.86 -8.12
C VAL A 525 -12.64 3.27 -9.22
N PHE A 526 -12.31 4.35 -9.93
CA PHE A 526 -13.12 4.83 -11.05
C PHE A 526 -12.70 4.17 -12.36
N SER A 527 -13.62 4.09 -13.32
CA SER A 527 -13.31 3.69 -14.70
C SER A 527 -12.28 4.64 -15.32
N LEU A 528 -11.54 4.14 -16.31
CA LEU A 528 -10.68 4.96 -17.15
C LEU A 528 -11.45 5.57 -18.34
N ASP A 529 -12.69 5.12 -18.55
CA ASP A 529 -13.62 5.75 -19.48
C ASP A 529 -14.28 7.00 -18.83
N PRO A 530 -14.24 8.17 -19.48
CA PRO A 530 -14.82 9.40 -18.94
C PRO A 530 -16.33 9.35 -18.68
N ILE A 531 -17.09 8.67 -19.53
CA ILE A 531 -18.55 8.62 -19.41
C ILE A 531 -18.91 7.70 -18.24
N GLU A 532 -18.28 6.53 -18.16
CA GLU A 532 -18.48 5.61 -17.04
C GLU A 532 -18.01 6.21 -15.71
N ALA A 533 -16.89 6.94 -15.69
CA ALA A 533 -16.39 7.58 -14.47
C ALA A 533 -17.35 8.67 -13.96
N GLU A 534 -17.89 9.52 -14.84
CA GLU A 534 -18.94 10.48 -14.48
C GLU A 534 -20.18 9.75 -13.94
N GLN A 535 -20.58 8.66 -14.62
CA GLN A 535 -21.73 7.87 -14.22
C GLN A 535 -21.57 7.25 -12.83
N GLN A 536 -20.38 6.74 -12.51
CA GLN A 536 -20.08 6.17 -11.19
C GLN A 536 -20.22 7.21 -10.07
N PHE A 537 -19.80 8.46 -10.29
CA PHE A 537 -20.04 9.54 -9.32
C PHE A 537 -21.55 9.78 -9.10
N VAL A 538 -22.30 9.89 -10.19
CA VAL A 538 -23.76 10.15 -10.16
C VAL A 538 -24.53 8.99 -9.53
N ASP A 539 -24.13 7.74 -9.80
CA ASP A 539 -24.74 6.53 -9.24
C ASP A 539 -24.57 6.48 -7.72
N MET A 540 -23.36 6.76 -7.23
CA MET A 540 -23.11 6.80 -5.79
C MET A 540 -23.88 7.92 -5.09
N LEU A 541 -24.13 9.07 -5.76
CA LEU A 541 -25.02 10.11 -5.23
C LEU A 541 -26.49 9.64 -5.17
N GLU A 542 -26.96 8.87 -6.14
CA GLU A 542 -28.31 8.30 -6.12
C GLU A 542 -28.48 7.23 -5.04
N GLU A 543 -27.49 6.34 -4.92
CA GLU A 543 -27.45 5.34 -3.86
C GLU A 543 -27.41 6.01 -2.49
N TRP A 544 -26.64 7.10 -2.35
CA TRP A 544 -26.63 7.93 -1.14
C TRP A 544 -28.01 8.53 -0.84
N ARG A 545 -28.66 9.16 -1.82
CA ARG A 545 -30.01 9.74 -1.66
C ARG A 545 -30.99 8.68 -1.16
N SER A 546 -30.97 7.52 -1.79
CA SER A 546 -31.80 6.38 -1.39
C SER A 546 -31.47 5.92 0.04
N GLY A 547 -30.19 5.75 0.37
CA GLY A 547 -29.73 5.26 1.67
C GLY A 547 -29.95 6.25 2.84
N ILE A 548 -29.94 7.56 2.59
CA ILE A 548 -30.28 8.56 3.62
C ILE A 548 -31.81 8.66 3.83
N GLY A 549 -32.62 8.15 2.90
CA GLY A 549 -34.08 8.15 2.95
C GLY A 549 -34.73 9.41 2.37
N LEU A 550 -34.03 10.15 1.49
CA LEU A 550 -34.58 11.32 0.81
C LEU A 550 -35.44 10.89 -0.39
N ASN A 551 -36.66 10.43 -0.10
CA ASN A 551 -37.59 9.91 -1.11
C ASN A 551 -38.39 11.00 -1.83
N GLU A 552 -38.48 12.19 -1.23
CA GLU A 552 -39.14 13.36 -1.78
C GLU A 552 -38.14 14.28 -2.50
N PRO A 553 -38.61 15.15 -3.43
CA PRO A 553 -37.74 16.10 -4.10
C PRO A 553 -37.00 17.02 -3.13
N PHE A 554 -35.76 17.39 -3.47
CA PHE A 554 -34.88 18.23 -2.66
C PHE A 554 -34.11 19.24 -3.53
N ILE A 555 -33.49 20.22 -2.88
CA ILE A 555 -32.69 21.26 -3.53
C ILE A 555 -31.24 20.80 -3.57
N LEU A 556 -30.61 20.80 -4.74
CA LEU A 556 -29.20 20.50 -4.92
C LEU A 556 -28.40 21.79 -5.07
N LEU A 557 -27.39 21.96 -4.24
CA LEU A 557 -26.40 23.03 -4.36
C LEU A 557 -25.01 22.43 -4.49
N GLY A 558 -24.37 22.66 -5.63
CA GLY A 558 -23.02 22.19 -5.89
C GLY A 558 -22.04 23.33 -6.17
N HIS A 559 -20.85 23.27 -5.56
CA HIS A 559 -19.75 24.19 -5.85
C HIS A 559 -18.75 23.60 -6.84
N SER A 560 -18.31 24.36 -7.85
CA SER A 560 -17.21 23.95 -8.74
C SER A 560 -17.45 22.56 -9.35
N PHE A 561 -16.57 21.58 -9.08
CA PHE A 561 -16.77 20.18 -9.49
C PHE A 561 -18.06 19.55 -8.92
N GLY A 562 -18.44 19.89 -7.69
CA GLY A 562 -19.73 19.47 -7.13
C GLY A 562 -20.91 20.03 -7.93
N GLY A 563 -20.79 21.24 -8.48
CA GLY A 563 -21.78 21.83 -9.38
C GLY A 563 -21.96 21.04 -10.67
N PHE A 564 -20.85 20.61 -11.29
CA PHE A 564 -20.87 19.72 -12.45
C PHE A 564 -21.64 18.42 -12.16
N LEU A 565 -21.32 17.76 -11.03
CA LEU A 565 -21.97 16.52 -10.63
C LEU A 565 -23.44 16.72 -10.27
N CYS A 566 -23.82 17.82 -9.65
CA CYS A 566 -25.23 18.15 -9.38
C CYS A 566 -26.03 18.33 -10.67
N ALA A 567 -25.46 18.98 -11.69
CA ALA A 567 -26.10 19.11 -12.99
C ALA A 567 -26.22 17.74 -13.70
N ALA A 568 -25.17 16.92 -13.68
CA ALA A 568 -25.22 15.55 -14.21
C ALA A 568 -26.23 14.65 -13.47
N TYR A 569 -26.36 14.83 -12.16
CA TYR A 569 -27.37 14.14 -11.35
C TYR A 569 -28.80 14.58 -11.72
N ALA A 570 -29.03 15.89 -11.85
CA ALA A 570 -30.34 16.44 -12.23
C ALA A 570 -30.77 15.99 -13.65
N LEU A 571 -29.81 15.81 -14.57
CA LEU A 571 -30.07 15.22 -15.88
C LEU A 571 -30.63 13.80 -15.80
N ARG A 572 -30.07 12.97 -14.92
CA ARG A 572 -30.41 11.54 -14.84
C ARG A 572 -31.58 11.25 -13.91
N TYR A 573 -31.73 12.04 -12.86
CA TYR A 573 -32.72 11.83 -11.80
C TYR A 573 -33.59 13.08 -11.53
N PRO A 574 -34.20 13.69 -12.56
CA PRO A 574 -34.93 14.95 -12.43
C PRO A 574 -36.08 14.85 -11.42
N LYS A 575 -36.70 13.67 -11.30
CA LYS A 575 -37.74 13.33 -10.31
C LYS A 575 -37.45 13.81 -8.89
N TYR A 576 -36.20 13.74 -8.45
CA TYR A 576 -35.82 14.03 -7.07
C TYR A 576 -35.24 15.42 -6.88
N VAL A 577 -35.05 16.19 -7.96
CA VAL A 577 -34.44 17.51 -7.89
C VAL A 577 -35.55 18.55 -8.00
N LYS A 578 -35.79 19.27 -6.91
CA LYS A 578 -36.77 20.37 -6.88
C LYS A 578 -36.19 21.66 -7.46
N GLN A 579 -34.90 21.88 -7.25
CA GLN A 579 -34.17 23.08 -7.65
C GLN A 579 -32.68 22.77 -7.72
N LEU A 580 -31.97 23.37 -8.67
CA LEU A 580 -30.54 23.21 -8.85
C LEU A 580 -29.83 24.57 -8.69
N ILE A 581 -28.85 24.64 -7.80
CA ILE A 581 -28.02 25.81 -7.53
C ILE A 581 -26.57 25.46 -7.83
N LEU A 582 -25.98 26.13 -8.81
CA LEU A 582 -24.64 25.89 -9.32
C LEU A 582 -23.75 27.07 -8.90
N ALA A 583 -23.04 26.90 -7.79
CA ALA A 583 -22.14 27.90 -7.25
C ALA A 583 -20.78 27.80 -7.96
N ASP A 584 -20.53 28.75 -8.84
CA ASP A 584 -19.33 28.89 -9.68
C ASP A 584 -18.83 27.55 -10.25
N PRO A 585 -19.67 26.88 -11.06
CA PRO A 585 -19.50 25.48 -11.39
C PRO A 585 -18.40 25.25 -12.43
N TRP A 586 -17.59 24.22 -12.20
CA TRP A 586 -16.61 23.73 -13.17
C TRP A 586 -17.31 22.86 -14.24
N GLY A 587 -16.64 22.60 -15.37
CA GLY A 587 -17.09 21.62 -16.36
C GLY A 587 -18.27 22.06 -17.25
N MET A 588 -18.61 23.35 -17.23
CA MET A 588 -19.71 23.88 -18.04
C MET A 588 -19.31 24.12 -19.49
N GLY A 589 -18.19 24.81 -19.73
CA GLY A 589 -17.75 25.22 -21.07
C GLY A 589 -16.96 24.16 -21.84
N GLN A 590 -17.07 24.21 -23.17
CA GLN A 590 -16.22 23.42 -24.07
C GLN A 590 -14.77 23.91 -24.03
N LYS A 591 -13.85 23.00 -24.37
CA LYS A 591 -12.44 23.35 -24.61
C LYS A 591 -12.34 24.10 -25.94
N PRO A 592 -11.77 25.32 -25.98
CA PRO A 592 -11.56 26.05 -27.23
C PRO A 592 -10.64 25.27 -28.18
N ASP A 593 -10.96 25.23 -29.47
CA ASP A 593 -10.14 24.56 -30.50
C ASP A 593 -8.72 25.16 -30.59
N ASP A 594 -8.58 26.44 -30.25
CA ASP A 594 -7.33 27.20 -30.27
C ASP A 594 -6.60 27.19 -28.91
N TRP A 595 -7.00 26.36 -27.94
CA TRP A 595 -6.37 26.29 -26.60
C TRP A 595 -4.84 26.10 -26.65
N GLN A 596 -4.32 25.42 -27.67
CA GLN A 596 -2.87 25.25 -27.91
C GLN A 596 -2.13 26.59 -28.15
N THR A 597 -2.86 27.68 -28.39
CA THR A 597 -2.35 29.02 -28.66
C THR A 597 -2.57 30.03 -27.52
N SER A 598 -3.30 29.65 -26.46
CA SER A 598 -3.46 30.46 -25.24
C SER A 598 -2.17 30.44 -24.37
N PRO A 599 -2.04 31.20 -23.24
CA PRO A 599 -0.81 31.73 -22.58
C PRO A 599 0.44 30.83 -22.46
N MET A 600 0.33 29.53 -22.68
CA MET A 600 1.39 28.55 -22.82
C MET A 600 2.44 28.91 -23.90
N GLN A 601 2.10 29.74 -24.90
CA GLN A 601 3.10 30.29 -25.84
C GLN A 601 3.99 31.39 -25.24
N ARG A 602 3.57 32.06 -24.15
CA ARG A 602 4.39 33.05 -23.41
C ARG A 602 5.48 32.40 -22.54
N ILE A 603 5.42 31.07 -22.40
CA ILE A 603 6.46 30.28 -21.74
C ILE A 603 7.58 30.03 -22.77
N PRO A 604 8.85 30.35 -22.44
CA PRO A 604 9.99 30.10 -23.32
C PRO A 604 10.02 28.64 -23.80
N PRO A 605 10.45 28.34 -25.05
CA PRO A 605 10.47 26.97 -25.58
C PRO A 605 11.17 25.94 -24.67
N SER A 606 12.20 26.36 -23.93
CA SER A 606 12.92 25.54 -22.94
C SER A 606 12.06 25.13 -21.74
N LEU A 607 11.06 25.93 -21.39
CA LEU A 607 10.14 25.70 -20.27
C LEU A 607 8.82 25.06 -20.71
N ARG A 608 8.50 25.00 -22.01
CA ARG A 608 7.25 24.37 -22.51
C ARG A 608 7.20 22.87 -22.25
N SER A 609 8.34 22.19 -22.39
CA SER A 609 8.48 20.76 -22.04
C SER A 609 8.38 20.54 -20.53
N LEU A 610 8.78 21.51 -19.71
CA LEU A 610 8.68 21.44 -18.25
C LEU A 610 7.26 21.79 -17.77
N SER A 611 6.59 22.79 -18.36
CA SER A 611 5.23 23.20 -17.99
C SER A 611 4.18 22.15 -18.39
N SER A 612 4.32 21.52 -19.55
CA SER A 612 3.46 20.41 -19.98
C SER A 612 3.65 19.13 -19.14
N VAL A 613 4.80 19.00 -18.48
CA VAL A 613 5.08 17.94 -17.50
C VAL A 613 4.52 18.32 -16.12
N ILE A 614 4.69 19.58 -15.67
CA ILE A 614 4.14 20.12 -14.42
C ILE A 614 2.60 20.07 -14.40
N MET A 615 1.94 20.41 -15.49
CA MET A 615 0.47 20.33 -15.63
C MET A 615 -0.08 18.90 -15.55
N LYS A 616 0.77 17.87 -15.78
CA LYS A 616 0.43 16.45 -15.59
C LYS A 616 0.60 15.99 -14.15
N PHE A 617 1.31 16.75 -13.31
CA PHE A 617 1.37 16.51 -11.87
C PHE A 617 0.16 17.16 -11.21
N SER A 618 -0.69 16.35 -10.56
CA SER A 618 -1.72 16.91 -9.70
C SER A 618 -1.08 17.76 -8.60
N PRO A 619 -1.52 19.01 -8.38
CA PRO A 619 -1.08 19.83 -7.24
C PRO A 619 -1.21 19.10 -5.90
N LEU A 620 -2.23 18.23 -5.77
CA LEU A 620 -2.45 17.42 -4.57
C LEU A 620 -1.49 16.21 -4.47
N ALA A 621 -0.90 15.76 -5.58
CA ALA A 621 0.17 14.74 -5.54
C ALA A 621 1.44 15.30 -4.90
N ALA A 622 1.80 16.56 -5.19
CA ALA A 622 2.88 17.26 -4.50
C ALA A 622 2.56 17.43 -3.00
N LEU A 623 1.29 17.76 -2.67
CA LEU A 623 0.83 17.84 -1.28
C LEU A 623 0.97 16.51 -0.53
N ARG A 624 0.58 15.40 -1.16
CA ARG A 624 0.74 14.04 -0.61
C ARG A 624 2.19 13.61 -0.51
N ALA A 625 3.02 14.00 -1.48
CA ALA A 625 4.46 13.74 -1.46
C ALA A 625 5.17 14.55 -0.37
N ALA A 626 4.59 15.65 0.12
CA ALA A 626 5.18 16.48 1.16
C ALA A 626 4.97 15.98 2.59
N GLY A 627 4.08 15.01 2.81
CA GLY A 627 4.01 14.36 4.11
C GLY A 627 3.55 15.30 5.22
N PRO A 628 4.19 15.31 6.40
CA PRO A 628 3.81 16.18 7.52
C PRO A 628 4.10 17.66 7.23
N PHE A 629 4.91 17.96 6.20
CA PHE A 629 5.15 19.31 5.72
C PHE A 629 4.06 19.81 4.77
N GLY A 630 3.09 18.96 4.40
CA GLY A 630 1.99 19.32 3.52
C GLY A 630 1.16 20.51 4.03
N VAL A 631 0.95 20.63 5.35
CA VAL A 631 0.31 21.81 5.93
C VAL A 631 1.15 23.07 5.71
N LYS A 632 2.48 23.00 5.78
CA LYS A 632 3.36 24.15 5.47
C LYS A 632 3.31 24.52 3.98
N ILE A 633 3.21 23.53 3.09
CA ILE A 633 2.99 23.77 1.65
C ILE A 633 1.62 24.43 1.44
N MET A 634 0.56 23.95 2.09
CA MET A 634 -0.77 24.57 2.04
C MET A 634 -0.75 26.02 2.53
N LYS A 635 0.01 26.33 3.59
CA LYS A 635 0.18 27.72 4.04
C LYS A 635 0.82 28.62 3.00
N TYR A 636 1.71 28.10 2.16
CA TYR A 636 2.36 28.87 1.10
C TYR A 636 1.49 28.99 -0.15
N PHE A 637 0.88 27.89 -0.62
CA PHE A 637 0.12 27.86 -1.88
C PHE A 637 -1.37 28.21 -1.72
N ARG A 638 -1.94 28.05 -0.52
CA ARG A 638 -3.37 28.26 -0.22
C ARG A 638 -3.59 29.19 0.98
N ALA A 639 -2.69 30.15 1.18
CA ALA A 639 -2.89 31.21 2.18
C ALA A 639 -4.23 31.94 1.99
N ASP A 640 -4.72 32.03 0.75
CA ASP A 640 -6.02 32.60 0.40
C ASP A 640 -7.18 31.99 1.19
N LEU A 641 -7.18 30.66 1.38
CA LEU A 641 -8.24 29.98 2.14
C LEU A 641 -8.18 30.25 3.62
N ARG A 642 -7.00 30.50 4.18
CA ARG A 642 -6.90 30.91 5.58
C ARG A 642 -7.58 32.26 5.78
N ILE A 643 -7.30 33.22 4.90
CA ILE A 643 -7.86 34.58 4.94
C ILE A 643 -9.39 34.51 4.83
N LYS A 644 -9.93 33.73 3.90
CA LYS A 644 -11.39 33.58 3.71
C LYS A 644 -12.14 33.09 4.96
N PHE A 645 -11.50 32.26 5.79
CA PHE A 645 -12.10 31.70 7.00
C PHE A 645 -11.71 32.43 8.30
N GLU A 646 -10.97 33.55 8.21
CA GLU A 646 -10.50 34.31 9.38
C GLU A 646 -11.65 34.77 10.29
N LYS A 647 -12.84 35.00 9.70
CA LYS A 647 -14.06 35.40 10.43
C LYS A 647 -14.57 34.31 11.38
N LEU A 648 -14.27 33.03 11.12
CA LEU A 648 -14.62 31.92 12.00
C LEU A 648 -13.48 31.56 12.96
N PHE A 649 -12.24 31.59 12.48
CA PHE A 649 -11.06 31.23 13.28
C PHE A 649 -9.80 31.92 12.75
N ASP A 650 -8.95 32.37 13.67
CA ASP A 650 -7.66 33.04 13.38
C ASP A 650 -6.46 32.06 13.33
N ASP A 651 -6.72 30.78 13.06
CA ASP A 651 -5.68 29.75 12.99
C ASP A 651 -5.72 28.95 11.68
N ASP A 652 -4.76 28.03 11.52
CA ASP A 652 -4.61 27.26 10.29
C ASP A 652 -5.56 26.04 10.20
N ARG A 653 -6.61 25.93 11.02
CA ARG A 653 -7.42 24.70 11.11
C ARG A 653 -8.09 24.31 9.79
N VAL A 654 -8.53 25.26 8.97
CA VAL A 654 -9.08 24.96 7.63
C VAL A 654 -8.03 24.37 6.70
N LEU A 655 -6.78 24.84 6.78
CA LEU A 655 -5.68 24.32 5.99
C LEU A 655 -5.27 22.93 6.45
N VAL A 656 -5.31 22.69 7.77
CA VAL A 656 -5.09 21.36 8.36
C VAL A 656 -6.19 20.40 7.93
N TYR A 657 -7.46 20.81 7.97
CA TYR A 657 -8.60 20.03 7.48
C TYR A 657 -8.44 19.66 6.01
N LEU A 658 -8.19 20.64 5.14
CA LEU A 658 -8.02 20.42 3.70
C LEU A 658 -6.79 19.57 3.37
N TYR A 659 -5.71 19.72 4.12
CA TYR A 659 -4.58 18.79 4.02
C TYR A 659 -5.06 17.35 4.28
N HIS A 660 -5.80 17.11 5.37
CA HIS A 660 -6.27 15.78 5.70
C HIS A 660 -7.30 15.22 4.70
N CYS A 661 -8.12 16.07 4.08
CA CYS A 661 -9.03 15.67 3.00
C CYS A 661 -8.28 15.07 1.81
N ASN A 662 -7.14 15.67 1.46
CA ASN A 662 -6.42 15.40 0.20
C ASN A 662 -5.16 14.56 0.37
N ALA A 663 -4.69 14.36 1.60
CA ALA A 663 -3.48 13.60 1.89
C ALA A 663 -3.69 12.08 1.82
N GLN A 664 -4.93 11.62 1.63
CA GLN A 664 -5.33 10.22 1.51
C GLN A 664 -5.14 9.66 0.08
N VAL A 665 -5.50 8.39 -0.14
CA VAL A 665 -5.46 7.76 -1.48
C VAL A 665 -6.29 8.59 -2.47
N PRO A 666 -5.76 8.95 -3.64
CA PRO A 666 -6.31 10.01 -4.48
C PRO A 666 -7.36 9.52 -5.49
N THR A 667 -8.25 8.61 -5.10
CA THR A 667 -9.14 8.00 -6.10
C THR A 667 -10.16 8.99 -6.67
N GLY A 668 -10.64 9.95 -5.88
CA GLY A 668 -11.52 11.02 -6.39
C GLY A 668 -10.80 11.97 -7.35
N GLU A 669 -9.50 12.18 -7.15
CA GLU A 669 -8.66 12.94 -8.07
C GLU A 669 -8.42 12.17 -9.37
N GLU A 670 -8.21 10.86 -9.30
CA GLU A 670 -8.11 10.00 -10.48
C GLU A 670 -9.40 10.00 -11.28
N GLY A 671 -10.56 9.85 -10.62
CA GLY A 671 -11.87 9.99 -11.25
C GLY A 671 -12.06 11.36 -11.91
N PHE A 672 -11.75 12.44 -11.21
CA PHE A 672 -11.78 13.80 -11.77
C PHE A 672 -10.84 13.96 -12.97
N ARG A 673 -9.64 13.38 -12.93
CA ARG A 673 -8.69 13.39 -14.05
C ARG A 673 -9.22 12.62 -15.25
N THR A 674 -9.91 11.49 -15.02
CA THR A 674 -10.50 10.71 -16.11
C THR A 674 -11.54 11.54 -16.88
N ILE A 675 -12.37 12.31 -16.18
CA ILE A 675 -13.43 13.13 -16.79
C ILE A 675 -12.98 14.53 -17.23
N SER A 676 -11.71 14.91 -16.99
CA SER A 676 -11.17 16.23 -17.35
C SER A 676 -10.08 16.17 -18.41
N ASP A 677 -9.95 17.24 -19.18
CA ASP A 677 -8.85 17.52 -20.08
C ASP A 677 -8.02 18.67 -19.48
N CYS A 678 -6.73 18.41 -19.24
CA CYS A 678 -5.79 19.35 -18.61
C CYS A 678 -6.29 19.95 -17.28
N LEU A 679 -7.15 19.24 -16.54
CA LEU A 679 -7.82 19.67 -15.30
C LEU A 679 -8.76 20.89 -15.43
N ALA A 680 -8.77 21.56 -16.58
CA ALA A 680 -9.49 22.81 -16.78
C ALA A 680 -10.84 22.62 -17.49
N TRP A 681 -10.97 21.61 -18.35
CA TRP A 681 -12.21 21.35 -19.10
C TRP A 681 -12.77 19.97 -18.80
N ALA A 682 -14.09 19.83 -18.78
CA ALA A 682 -14.73 18.52 -18.77
C ALA A 682 -14.66 17.90 -20.16
N LYS A 683 -14.42 16.59 -20.23
CA LYS A 683 -14.50 15.82 -21.49
C LYS A 683 -15.94 15.67 -21.98
N GLN A 684 -16.91 15.85 -21.09
CA GLN A 684 -18.34 15.92 -21.37
C GLN A 684 -18.88 17.23 -20.80
N PRO A 685 -18.69 18.38 -21.48
CA PRO A 685 -19.10 19.68 -20.96
C PRO A 685 -20.63 19.77 -20.83
N MET A 686 -21.08 20.56 -19.85
CA MET A 686 -22.50 20.66 -19.54
C MET A 686 -23.25 21.60 -20.48
N VAL A 687 -22.60 22.57 -21.14
CA VAL A 687 -23.24 23.50 -22.09
C VAL A 687 -23.97 22.81 -23.25
N ASP A 688 -23.58 21.57 -23.57
CA ASP A 688 -24.19 20.75 -24.61
C ASP A 688 -25.33 19.86 -24.12
N ARG A 689 -25.47 19.73 -22.79
CA ARG A 689 -26.37 18.78 -22.15
C ARG A 689 -27.39 19.45 -21.24
N ILE A 690 -27.13 20.67 -20.77
CA ILE A 690 -27.94 21.36 -19.75
C ILE A 690 -29.41 21.54 -20.15
N GLN A 691 -29.68 21.69 -21.44
CA GLN A 691 -31.04 21.78 -21.99
C GLN A 691 -31.83 20.46 -21.93
N LEU A 692 -31.17 19.36 -21.56
CA LEU A 692 -31.82 18.07 -21.33
C LEU A 692 -32.29 17.91 -19.87
N ILE A 693 -31.95 18.84 -18.97
CA ILE A 693 -32.52 18.87 -17.61
C ILE A 693 -34.01 19.23 -17.73
N ASP A 694 -34.85 18.55 -16.95
CA ASP A 694 -36.30 18.79 -16.93
C ASP A 694 -36.60 20.29 -16.73
N GLU A 695 -37.35 20.88 -17.67
CA GLU A 695 -37.70 22.30 -17.73
C GLU A 695 -38.39 22.80 -16.45
N LYS A 696 -38.98 21.90 -15.65
CA LYS A 696 -39.64 22.23 -14.39
C LYS A 696 -38.67 22.49 -13.25
N ILE A 697 -37.39 22.14 -13.39
CA ILE A 697 -36.37 22.32 -12.37
C ILE A 697 -35.74 23.70 -12.54
N PRO A 698 -35.91 24.66 -11.63
CA PRO A 698 -35.22 25.95 -11.73
C PRO A 698 -33.72 25.76 -11.53
N ILE A 699 -32.93 26.34 -12.44
CA ILE A 699 -31.46 26.26 -12.44
C ILE A 699 -30.89 27.65 -12.15
N HIS A 700 -30.05 27.74 -11.13
CA HIS A 700 -29.49 28.99 -10.65
C HIS A 700 -27.97 28.95 -10.72
N PHE A 701 -27.38 29.69 -11.66
CA PHE A 701 -25.93 29.92 -11.68
C PHE A 701 -25.59 31.10 -10.78
N LEU A 702 -24.60 30.91 -9.92
CA LEU A 702 -24.07 31.96 -9.06
C LEU A 702 -22.56 32.05 -9.23
N HIS A 703 -22.08 33.11 -9.87
CA HIS A 703 -20.67 33.33 -10.17
C HIS A 703 -20.03 34.34 -9.22
N GLY A 704 -18.73 34.21 -9.02
CA GLY A 704 -17.91 35.27 -8.43
C GLY A 704 -17.46 36.23 -9.52
N GLU A 705 -17.56 37.55 -9.28
CA GLU A 705 -17.10 38.57 -10.24
C GLU A 705 -15.61 38.42 -10.60
N GLU A 706 -14.78 38.02 -9.64
CA GLU A 706 -13.33 37.81 -9.81
C GLU A 706 -12.97 36.33 -10.01
N SER A 707 -13.95 35.48 -10.35
CA SER A 707 -13.67 34.08 -10.59
C SER A 707 -12.86 33.84 -11.87
N TRP A 708 -12.02 32.81 -11.84
CA TRP A 708 -11.34 32.29 -13.03
C TRP A 708 -12.26 31.39 -13.88
N VAL A 709 -13.42 31.00 -13.36
CA VAL A 709 -14.41 30.21 -14.10
C VAL A 709 -15.17 31.14 -15.05
N ASP A 710 -15.17 30.78 -16.34
CA ASP A 710 -15.86 31.56 -17.37
C ASP A 710 -17.39 31.51 -17.17
N VAL A 711 -18.02 32.67 -17.26
CA VAL A 711 -19.47 32.86 -17.14
C VAL A 711 -20.17 32.56 -18.47
N ALA A 712 -19.49 32.63 -19.62
CA ALA A 712 -20.10 32.45 -20.94
C ALA A 712 -20.92 31.14 -21.09
N PRO A 713 -20.52 29.98 -20.54
CA PRO A 713 -21.33 28.78 -20.55
C PRO A 713 -22.69 28.91 -19.84
N SER A 714 -22.76 29.67 -18.75
CA SER A 714 -24.02 29.94 -18.05
C SER A 714 -24.94 30.82 -18.89
N VAL A 715 -24.39 31.83 -19.59
CA VAL A 715 -25.13 32.69 -20.52
C VAL A 715 -25.67 31.87 -21.69
N MET A 716 -24.87 30.96 -22.23
CA MET A 716 -25.32 30.01 -23.25
C MET A 716 -26.44 29.10 -22.73
N ALA A 717 -26.33 28.58 -21.51
CA ALA A 717 -27.39 27.80 -20.88
C ALA A 717 -28.70 28.60 -20.77
N LYS A 718 -28.62 29.86 -20.31
CA LYS A 718 -29.77 30.76 -20.21
C LYS A 718 -30.40 31.10 -21.56
N SER A 719 -29.61 31.16 -22.62
CA SER A 719 -30.14 31.36 -23.98
C SER A 719 -30.91 30.15 -24.52
N LYS A 720 -30.68 28.96 -23.96
CA LYS A 720 -31.31 27.70 -24.38
C LYS A 720 -32.45 27.25 -23.47
N CYS A 721 -32.53 27.78 -22.25
CA CYS A 721 -33.41 27.27 -21.19
C CYS A 721 -34.01 28.43 -20.38
N ASP A 722 -35.35 28.56 -20.42
CA ASP A 722 -36.07 29.66 -19.75
C ASP A 722 -36.06 29.55 -18.22
N ASN A 723 -35.85 28.35 -17.69
CA ASN A 723 -35.73 28.04 -16.26
C ASN A 723 -34.33 28.32 -15.67
N VAL A 724 -33.44 28.97 -16.42
CA VAL A 724 -32.08 29.31 -15.97
C VAL A 724 -31.97 30.77 -15.55
N THR A 725 -31.41 30.99 -14.36
CA THR A 725 -31.02 32.32 -13.86
C THR A 725 -29.52 32.37 -13.63
N ILE A 726 -28.96 33.58 -13.73
CA ILE A 726 -27.52 33.84 -13.56
C ILE A 726 -27.42 35.07 -12.67
N ASP A 727 -26.69 34.93 -11.58
CA ASP A 727 -26.36 36.00 -10.66
C ASP A 727 -24.85 36.02 -10.41
N THR A 728 -24.33 37.18 -10.03
CA THR A 728 -22.92 37.38 -9.74
C THR A 728 -22.77 38.07 -8.39
N ILE A 729 -21.86 37.58 -7.55
CA ILE A 729 -21.51 38.23 -6.29
C ILE A 729 -20.30 39.16 -6.52
N PRO A 730 -20.44 40.47 -6.26
CA PRO A 730 -19.35 41.42 -6.43
C PRO A 730 -18.14 41.10 -5.53
N ASN A 731 -16.93 41.32 -6.05
CA ASN A 731 -15.66 41.07 -5.35
C ASN A 731 -15.46 39.62 -4.84
N ALA A 732 -16.29 38.66 -5.25
CA ALA A 732 -16.13 37.27 -4.88
C ALA A 732 -15.33 36.52 -5.97
N GLY A 733 -14.43 35.63 -5.54
CA GLY A 733 -13.70 34.74 -6.43
C GLY A 733 -14.41 33.39 -6.60
N HIS A 734 -13.62 32.36 -6.89
CA HIS A 734 -14.15 31.01 -7.15
C HIS A 734 -14.86 30.37 -5.94
N HIS A 735 -14.50 30.75 -4.72
CA HIS A 735 -15.10 30.20 -3.51
C HIS A 735 -16.17 31.17 -2.99
N VAL A 736 -17.19 31.46 -3.81
CA VAL A 736 -18.22 32.48 -3.54
C VAL A 736 -18.86 32.39 -2.15
N TYR A 737 -19.04 31.18 -1.62
CA TYR A 737 -19.60 30.93 -0.29
C TYR A 737 -18.68 31.34 0.88
N ALA A 738 -17.37 31.44 0.62
CA ALA A 738 -16.35 31.81 1.60
C ALA A 738 -15.79 33.23 1.37
N ASP A 739 -15.72 33.68 0.11
CA ASP A 739 -15.29 35.04 -0.23
C ASP A 739 -16.30 36.10 0.26
N ALA A 740 -17.59 35.82 0.09
CA ALA A 740 -18.68 36.73 0.39
C ALA A 740 -19.84 35.98 1.06
N PRO A 741 -19.65 35.44 2.29
CA PRO A 741 -20.62 34.54 2.92
C PRO A 741 -21.97 35.21 3.20
N VAL A 742 -21.98 36.51 3.51
CA VAL A 742 -23.21 37.26 3.81
C VAL A 742 -24.05 37.44 2.55
N GLU A 743 -23.41 37.82 1.45
CA GLU A 743 -24.02 38.00 0.13
C GLU A 743 -24.49 36.66 -0.44
N PHE A 744 -23.69 35.60 -0.28
CA PHE A 744 -24.04 34.24 -0.65
C PHE A 744 -25.29 33.75 0.11
N GLU A 745 -25.35 33.98 1.41
CA GLU A 745 -26.53 33.65 2.22
C GLU A 745 -27.76 34.48 1.84
N ALA A 746 -27.59 35.79 1.60
CA ALA A 746 -28.68 36.66 1.16
C ALA A 746 -29.23 36.19 -0.20
N TYR A 747 -28.35 35.79 -1.12
CA TYR A 747 -28.72 35.18 -2.38
C TYR A 747 -29.53 33.89 -2.17
N LEU A 748 -29.03 32.97 -1.34
CA LEU A 748 -29.72 31.71 -1.09
C LEU A 748 -31.11 31.92 -0.45
N LYS A 749 -31.24 32.82 0.52
CA LYS A 749 -32.54 33.18 1.11
C LYS A 749 -33.55 33.69 0.08
N ARG A 750 -33.09 34.34 -0.98
CA ARG A 750 -33.92 34.88 -2.05
C ARG A 750 -34.38 33.79 -3.03
N VAL A 751 -33.51 32.84 -3.36
CA VAL A 751 -33.79 31.85 -4.43
C VAL A 751 -34.36 30.53 -3.89
N LEU A 752 -34.05 30.15 -2.65
CA LEU A 752 -34.44 28.86 -2.10
C LEU A 752 -35.97 28.70 -2.04
N ILE A 753 -36.47 27.65 -2.70
CA ILE A 753 -37.90 27.33 -2.70
C ILE A 753 -38.29 26.72 -1.34
N ASN A 754 -39.45 27.12 -0.82
CA ASN A 754 -40.06 26.56 0.39
C ASN A 754 -41.10 25.50 0.02
N LYS A 755 -41.37 24.57 0.94
CA LYS A 755 -42.45 23.60 0.74
C LYS A 755 -43.75 24.28 1.17
N GLU A 756 -44.69 24.41 0.22
CA GLU A 756 -46.01 25.00 0.47
C GLU A 756 -46.78 24.30 1.59
#